data_AF-A0A1U7I239-F1
#
_entry.id   AF-A0A1U7I239-F1
#
_cell.length_a   1.000
_cell.length_b   1.000
_cell.length_c   1.000
_cell.angle_alpha   90.00
_cell.angle_beta   90.00
_cell.angle_gamma   90.00
#
_symmetry.space_group_name_H-M   'P 1'
#
loop_
_entity.id
_entity.type
_entity.pdbx_description
1 polymer ?
#
loop_
_entity_poly.entity_id
_entity_poly.type
_entity_poly.pdbx_seq_one_letter_code
_entity_poly.pdbx_strand_id
1 'polypeptide(L)'
;MSNATEANSQNSVVSIDSANVSITAINANAVEDGMSGIFRIQRTNTIGNLTVNLTIDDNSLATVDDYTLAIDNNPVIVNNNTFNITIADGESFVDLNLNAIAEFDSFAEGDEPLKLNLSPDTEYQIDNTNNTATVTINANGFLVNNTEDSTSEYQQGSLRQAILNANNIAGENTIIFDTDGLFATAQTITLDGDELSISDSISIQGTDANKLTLSGDNASRVFSLIGEGITATFAGLTITNGTGEDLGGGIFVGEDNILNLINSSVTNNTAFIGGGIGNSGILNIINSTFSGNTAFFGSAIDNTGTLKVINSTISGNTAEFAGGGIYNNSGTATLINVTVANNFANNLGAGIFNAENSTFNLANTIVANNNGTNTDLDGNFTDFGNNLIGKSEGNNGFDKSIVGTSEKPIDPKLAPLANNGGTTLTHALFIDSPAINQGNNTVVPAGINTDQLNSQRIIGNNVDIGAVEFVGYTISGKFFDDSNNNGAFDFNENGLPNWEIYLDENNNNILDSSELFTTTDGDGNYSFFVTPGIYNLRKIQQTGWQQTNPNYNPINIANTDVKNINFGNFKLGEISGKIFNDANQNTIFDEAETGIKNWQVFLDTNDNGLLDENEKFTTTDENGDYIFTGLIAGSYKVRKVPLNEWQQTTNNPENINIISGSNITDVNFGSFNNDSFPNPTSPIDPTNPTPQVILEIDCFCDRITTPDVNNLPNVSVEINSTDSIQFGDEENNLLIATNNNNALFGFNGEDTLLGGIGADNLIGGTGNDLIFGGDGRDWIGGNEGEDIINGNEGNDLINGNQGNDTVYGGQGNDFVRGGQDNDLLLGDIGNDTLAGDRGNDSIFGGGSNASGNSDNDLMFGGSGDDLLHGNTGNDTIFGEEGNDTVHAGQDDDIVCGGVGEDLLYGDFGNDSLCGDDDNDTIFGGNGGETSASDDDYICGGDGNDLVFGNQGADWINGETGNDTLYGGQGNDTLIGGDGNDLLTGDLGNDILIGGNGSDRFLLAVGQGSDVITDFQDGVDFLVLSDDLTFQQLSIVQSESNTLIRLTSNNELLATLNGISANLITEQDFVLLA
;
A
#
# COMPACT_ATOMS: atom_id res chain seq x y z
N MET A 1 20.39 32.02 62.86
CA MET A 1 21.08 32.90 63.83
C MET A 1 22.40 33.32 63.19
N SER A 2 22.46 34.46 62.49
CA SER A 2 22.95 35.78 62.98
C SER A 2 24.43 35.73 63.40
N ASN A 3 25.41 36.49 62.90
CA ASN A 3 25.51 37.88 62.41
C ASN A 3 26.87 38.01 61.68
N ALA A 4 26.99 38.64 60.50
CA ALA A 4 27.08 40.09 60.21
C ALA A 4 28.44 40.75 60.54
N THR A 5 29.03 41.45 59.55
CA THR A 5 29.71 42.77 59.60
C THR A 5 30.33 43.05 58.23
N GLU A 6 29.75 43.93 57.40
CA GLU A 6 29.82 45.41 57.38
C GLU A 6 30.86 45.97 56.39
N ALA A 7 30.32 46.41 55.25
CA ALA A 7 30.50 47.68 54.55
C ALA A 7 31.90 48.31 54.38
N ASN A 8 32.22 48.62 53.10
CA ASN A 8 32.63 49.98 52.77
C ASN A 8 32.14 50.42 51.38
N SER A 9 31.68 51.66 51.33
CA SER A 9 30.99 52.36 50.27
C SER A 9 31.91 52.86 49.15
N GLN A 10 31.45 52.77 47.90
CA GLN A 10 31.74 53.73 46.83
C GLN A 10 30.46 53.94 46.01
N ASN A 11 30.09 55.20 45.87
CA ASN A 11 28.86 55.70 45.29
C ASN A 11 29.11 55.92 43.79
N SER A 12 28.47 55.13 42.93
CA SER A 12 28.28 55.47 41.51
C SER A 12 26.81 55.30 41.18
N VAL A 13 26.07 56.41 41.18
CA VAL A 13 24.78 56.48 40.53
C VAL A 13 25.07 56.34 39.04
N VAL A 14 24.91 55.13 38.51
CA VAL A 14 24.79 54.90 37.08
C VAL A 14 23.45 55.51 36.70
N SER A 15 23.49 56.58 35.90
CA SER A 15 22.33 57.03 35.14
C SER A 15 21.92 55.84 34.28
N ILE A 16 20.82 55.18 34.60
CA ILE A 16 20.23 54.17 33.73
C ILE A 16 19.73 54.98 32.53
N ASP A 17 20.45 54.92 31.40
CA ASP A 17 19.93 55.49 30.15
C ASP A 17 18.61 54.78 29.87
N SER A 18 17.53 55.56 29.67
CA SER A 18 16.21 55.03 29.32
C SER A 18 16.35 54.15 28.09
N ALA A 19 15.90 52.90 28.16
CA ALA A 19 16.02 51.95 27.07
C ALA A 19 15.32 52.50 25.81
N ASN A 20 15.90 52.33 24.62
CA ASN A 20 15.16 52.52 23.37
C ASN A 20 14.36 51.24 23.07
N VAL A 21 13.07 51.37 22.75
CA VAL A 21 12.11 50.27 22.54
C VAL A 21 11.51 50.33 21.13
N SER A 22 11.42 49.18 20.47
CA SER A 22 10.83 48.99 19.13
C SER A 22 9.82 47.85 19.12
N ILE A 23 8.92 47.86 18.12
CA ILE A 23 7.99 46.78 17.83
C ILE A 23 8.10 46.36 16.36
N THR A 24 8.01 45.06 16.09
CA THR A 24 8.03 44.50 14.74
C THR A 24 7.09 43.31 14.66
N ALA A 25 6.38 43.15 13.54
CA ALA A 25 5.66 41.92 13.24
C ALA A 25 6.66 40.90 12.70
N ILE A 26 6.86 39.79 13.41
CA ILE A 26 7.74 38.69 13.00
C ILE A 26 6.97 37.74 12.10
N ASN A 27 5.74 37.43 12.50
CA ASN A 27 4.77 36.82 11.61
C ASN A 27 3.65 37.84 11.37
N ALA A 28 3.55 38.33 10.13
CA ALA A 28 2.60 39.36 9.73
C ALA A 28 1.23 38.80 9.34
N ASN A 29 1.04 37.48 9.41
CA ASN A 29 -0.21 36.82 9.06
C ASN A 29 -0.72 35.97 10.23
N ALA A 30 -2.03 35.93 10.38
CA ALA A 30 -2.75 35.00 11.24
C ALA A 30 -3.88 34.34 10.43
N VAL A 31 -4.20 33.09 10.73
CA VAL A 31 -5.34 32.36 10.16
C VAL A 31 -6.08 31.63 11.27
N GLU A 32 -7.39 31.42 11.08
CA GLU A 32 -8.29 30.89 12.11
C GLU A 32 -7.97 29.42 12.52
N ASP A 33 -7.19 28.70 11.72
CA ASP A 33 -6.95 27.26 11.80
C ASP A 33 -5.49 26.85 12.11
N GLY A 34 -4.59 27.79 12.42
CA GLY A 34 -3.28 27.35 12.98
C GLY A 34 -2.16 28.37 13.01
N MET A 35 -2.08 29.31 12.06
CA MET A 35 -0.99 30.29 12.07
C MET A 35 -1.35 31.48 12.98
N SER A 36 -0.58 31.69 14.03
CA SER A 36 -0.68 32.88 14.87
C SER A 36 0.25 33.98 14.37
N GLY A 37 -0.26 35.20 14.33
CA GLY A 37 0.58 36.37 14.09
C GLY A 37 1.41 36.70 15.32
N ILE A 38 2.62 37.24 15.13
CA ILE A 38 3.56 37.47 16.24
C ILE A 38 4.09 38.89 16.19
N PHE A 39 3.84 39.65 17.25
CA PHE A 39 4.46 40.94 17.49
C PHE A 39 5.61 40.79 18.48
N ARG A 40 6.83 41.17 18.08
CA ARG A 40 7.98 41.22 18.99
C ARG A 40 8.24 42.64 19.47
N ILE A 41 8.27 42.82 20.79
CA ILE A 41 8.60 44.07 21.46
C ILE A 41 10.02 43.95 22.03
N GLN A 42 10.93 44.84 21.62
CA GLN A 42 12.36 44.74 21.94
C GLN A 42 12.88 45.98 22.64
N ARG A 43 13.91 45.83 23.47
CA ARG A 43 14.59 46.94 24.17
C ARG A 43 16.12 46.84 24.06
N THR A 44 16.78 47.99 24.08
CA THR A 44 18.26 48.10 23.98
C THR A 44 19.00 47.99 25.32
N ASN A 45 18.35 48.20 26.45
CA ASN A 45 18.92 48.09 27.79
C ASN A 45 18.11 47.08 28.61
N THR A 46 18.79 46.04 29.12
CA THR A 46 18.15 44.88 29.78
C THR A 46 18.15 44.94 31.31
N ILE A 47 18.58 46.05 31.91
CA ILE A 47 18.67 46.21 33.36
C ILE A 47 17.31 46.61 33.94
N GLY A 48 16.80 45.79 34.87
CA GLY A 48 15.52 45.95 35.56
C GLY A 48 14.33 45.47 34.74
N ASN A 49 13.20 45.23 35.40
CA ASN A 49 11.92 45.00 34.72
C ASN A 49 11.50 46.31 34.04
N LEU A 50 11.08 46.24 32.77
CA LEU A 50 10.56 47.37 32.01
C LEU A 50 9.11 47.10 31.62
N THR A 51 8.19 47.97 32.01
CA THR A 51 6.80 47.91 31.54
C THR A 51 6.65 48.79 30.31
N VAL A 52 6.18 48.20 29.20
CA VAL A 52 5.94 48.87 27.91
C VAL A 52 4.43 49.00 27.71
N ASN A 53 3.98 50.19 27.28
CA ASN A 53 2.57 50.49 27.03
C ASN A 53 2.32 50.40 25.51
N LEU A 54 1.31 49.63 25.13
CA LEU A 54 0.90 49.44 23.73
C LEU A 54 -0.54 49.92 23.51
N THR A 55 -0.81 50.37 22.29
CA THR A 55 -2.13 50.79 21.82
C THR A 55 -2.45 50.12 20.49
N ILE A 56 -3.68 49.63 20.33
CA ILE A 56 -4.20 49.22 19.02
C ILE A 56 -4.50 50.49 18.20
N ASP A 57 -4.05 50.52 16.95
CA ASP A 57 -4.22 51.64 16.01
C ASP A 57 -5.69 51.75 15.57
N ASP A 58 -6.21 52.98 15.50
CA ASP A 58 -7.59 53.27 15.07
C ASP A 58 -7.86 52.89 13.59
N ASN A 59 -6.84 52.58 12.79
CA ASN A 59 -6.97 52.08 11.41
C ASN A 59 -6.95 50.53 11.33
N SER A 60 -6.93 49.82 12.46
CA SER A 60 -7.13 48.37 12.45
C SER A 60 -8.56 48.04 12.02
N LEU A 61 -8.73 47.00 11.21
CA LEU A 61 -10.07 46.47 10.87
C LEU A 61 -10.46 45.38 11.88
N ALA A 62 -9.48 44.56 12.26
CA ALA A 62 -9.33 43.80 13.51
C ALA A 62 -10.21 44.24 14.71
N THR A 63 -11.37 43.63 14.95
CA THR A 63 -12.16 43.84 16.17
C THR A 63 -11.75 42.87 17.28
N VAL A 64 -12.31 43.04 18.50
CA VAL A 64 -11.95 42.19 19.65
C VAL A 64 -12.58 40.80 19.61
N ASP A 65 -13.49 40.59 18.67
CA ASP A 65 -14.12 39.29 18.43
C ASP A 65 -13.26 38.43 17.48
N ASP A 66 -12.37 39.03 16.67
CA ASP A 66 -11.52 38.34 15.69
C ASP A 66 -10.20 37.77 16.25
N TYR A 67 -9.77 38.20 17.44
CA TYR A 67 -8.47 37.78 17.97
C TYR A 67 -8.36 37.72 19.50
N THR A 68 -7.43 36.89 19.96
CA THR A 68 -6.87 36.97 21.32
C THR A 68 -5.40 37.37 21.29
N LEU A 69 -4.94 38.07 22.33
CA LEU A 69 -3.53 38.40 22.54
C LEU A 69 -2.99 37.63 23.74
N ALA A 70 -1.84 36.96 23.58
CA ALA A 70 -1.23 36.17 24.64
C ALA A 70 0.31 36.24 24.66
N ILE A 71 0.90 36.01 25.84
CA ILE A 71 2.35 35.83 26.04
C ILE A 71 2.54 34.51 26.77
N ASP A 72 3.31 33.59 26.21
CA ASP A 72 3.50 32.23 26.75
C ASP A 72 2.16 31.56 27.13
N ASN A 73 1.17 31.65 26.24
CA ASN A 73 -0.21 31.16 26.42
C ASN A 73 -1.03 31.82 27.55
N ASN A 74 -0.54 32.92 28.14
CA ASN A 74 -1.29 33.70 29.13
C ASN A 74 -2.01 34.89 28.47
N PRO A 75 -3.34 35.02 28.60
CA PRO A 75 -4.10 36.10 27.97
C PRO A 75 -3.68 37.50 28.45
N VAL A 76 -3.58 38.44 27.52
CA VAL A 76 -3.34 39.85 27.78
C VAL A 76 -4.67 40.60 27.80
N ILE A 77 -4.96 41.27 28.92
CA ILE A 77 -6.21 42.01 29.09
C ILE A 77 -6.10 43.40 28.46
N VAL A 78 -6.78 43.61 27.34
CA VAL A 78 -6.88 44.91 26.66
C VAL A 78 -7.98 45.77 27.29
N ASN A 79 -7.64 46.99 27.69
CA ASN A 79 -8.60 47.95 28.26
C ASN A 79 -8.61 49.24 27.42
N ASN A 80 -9.75 49.57 26.80
CA ASN A 80 -9.91 50.75 25.96
C ASN A 80 -8.79 50.90 24.89
N ASN A 81 -8.53 49.82 24.13
CA ASN A 81 -7.47 49.72 23.11
C ASN A 81 -6.03 49.87 23.64
N THR A 82 -5.83 49.78 24.95
CA THR A 82 -4.51 49.91 25.57
C THR A 82 -4.21 48.75 26.50
N PHE A 83 -2.95 48.35 26.56
CA PHE A 83 -2.47 47.30 27.46
C PHE A 83 -0.96 47.43 27.69
N ASN A 84 -0.48 46.74 28.73
CA ASN A 84 0.91 46.82 29.15
C ASN A 84 1.55 45.44 29.09
N ILE A 85 2.80 45.39 28.65
CA ILE A 85 3.64 44.19 28.67
C ILE A 85 4.88 44.45 29.52
N THR A 86 5.33 43.47 30.29
CA THR A 86 6.59 43.57 31.04
C THR A 86 7.68 42.77 30.35
N ILE A 87 8.79 43.42 30.02
CA ILE A 87 10.05 42.75 29.66
C ILE A 87 10.84 42.58 30.96
N ALA A 88 11.08 41.33 31.37
CA ALA A 88 11.72 41.02 32.65
C ALA A 88 13.21 41.44 32.69
N ASP A 89 13.76 41.68 33.89
CA ASP A 89 15.18 41.96 34.11
C ASP A 89 16.07 40.88 33.46
N GLY A 90 17.04 41.30 32.66
CA GLY A 90 17.89 40.41 31.86
C GLY A 90 17.37 40.14 30.44
N GLU A 91 16.06 40.26 30.19
CA GLU A 91 15.46 39.97 28.87
C GLU A 91 15.60 41.14 27.90
N SER A 92 15.82 40.84 26.62
CA SER A 92 15.96 41.83 25.54
C SER A 92 14.70 42.02 24.71
N PHE A 93 13.75 41.09 24.78
CA PHE A 93 12.47 41.18 24.09
C PHE A 93 11.37 40.36 24.77
N VAL A 94 10.15 40.49 24.27
CA VAL A 94 8.99 39.66 24.59
C VAL A 94 8.13 39.53 23.32
N ASP A 95 7.61 38.33 23.09
CA ASP A 95 6.72 38.05 21.96
C ASP A 95 5.27 38.04 22.43
N LEU A 96 4.43 38.74 21.67
CA LEU A 96 2.99 38.81 21.84
C LEU A 96 2.33 38.11 20.66
N ASN A 97 1.66 37.00 20.95
CA ASN A 97 0.96 36.20 19.97
C ASN A 97 -0.44 36.77 19.76
N LEU A 98 -0.81 36.98 18.50
CA LEU A 98 -2.16 37.21 18.01
C LEU A 98 -2.67 35.88 17.49
N ASN A 99 -3.61 35.29 18.22
CA ASN A 99 -4.29 34.08 17.79
C ASN A 99 -5.64 34.52 17.23
N ALA A 100 -5.89 34.23 15.96
CA ALA A 100 -7.20 34.47 15.37
C ALA A 100 -8.26 33.66 16.13
N ILE A 101 -9.40 34.27 16.40
CA ILE A 101 -10.58 33.59 16.91
C ILE A 101 -11.37 33.17 15.69
N ALA A 102 -11.83 31.92 15.64
CA ALA A 102 -12.76 31.49 14.61
C ALA A 102 -14.09 32.26 14.74
N GLU A 103 -14.39 33.09 13.74
CA GLU A 103 -15.53 34.00 13.72
C GLU A 103 -16.86 33.27 13.43
N PHE A 104 -17.95 33.68 14.09
CA PHE A 104 -19.30 33.14 13.88
C PHE A 104 -20.24 34.17 13.20
N ASP A 105 -19.73 35.23 12.55
CA ASP A 105 -20.61 36.22 11.91
C ASP A 105 -21.21 35.74 10.58
N SER A 106 -22.41 36.23 10.33
CA SER A 106 -23.32 36.05 9.20
C SER A 106 -22.88 36.70 7.88
N PHE A 107 -21.66 37.22 7.78
CA PHE A 107 -21.13 37.90 6.59
C PHE A 107 -19.77 37.33 6.17
N ALA A 108 -19.51 37.30 4.86
CA ALA A 108 -18.16 36.99 4.37
C ALA A 108 -17.20 38.09 4.80
N GLU A 109 -16.21 37.74 5.61
CA GLU A 109 -15.17 38.65 6.07
C GLU A 109 -14.03 38.71 5.04
N GLY A 110 -13.45 39.90 4.88
CA GLY A 110 -12.21 40.07 4.13
C GLY A 110 -11.02 40.04 5.08
N ASP A 111 -9.80 40.02 4.56
CA ASP A 111 -8.61 40.06 5.39
C ASP A 111 -8.59 41.29 6.33
N GLU A 112 -8.40 41.05 7.63
CA GLU A 112 -8.53 42.04 8.68
C GLU A 112 -7.18 42.38 9.35
N PRO A 113 -6.57 43.53 9.07
CA PRO A 113 -5.33 43.93 9.74
C PRO A 113 -5.56 44.43 11.17
N LEU A 114 -4.86 43.84 12.15
CA LEU A 114 -4.63 44.40 13.48
C LEU A 114 -3.27 45.11 13.52
N LYS A 115 -3.27 46.39 13.89
CA LYS A 115 -2.06 47.19 13.98
C LYS A 115 -1.81 47.68 15.40
N LEU A 116 -0.58 47.50 15.90
CA LEU A 116 -0.14 47.93 17.21
C LEU A 116 0.86 49.09 17.12
N ASN A 117 0.73 50.04 18.04
CA ASN A 117 1.62 51.20 18.18
C ASN A 117 2.22 51.26 19.59
N LEU A 118 3.49 51.64 19.70
CA LEU A 118 4.15 51.92 20.99
C LEU A 118 3.72 53.28 21.55
N SER A 119 3.37 53.32 22.83
CA SER A 119 3.00 54.56 23.52
C SER A 119 4.20 55.16 24.29
N PRO A 120 4.35 56.49 24.39
CA PRO A 120 5.47 57.08 25.13
C PRO A 120 5.37 56.81 26.65
N ASP A 121 6.48 56.41 27.28
CA ASP A 121 6.62 56.32 28.74
C ASP A 121 7.89 57.05 29.20
N THR A 122 7.96 57.44 30.47
CA THR A 122 9.16 57.99 31.08
C THR A 122 10.27 56.96 31.35
N GLU A 123 9.95 55.66 31.38
CA GLU A 123 10.93 54.58 31.63
C GLU A 123 11.76 54.20 30.38
N TYR A 124 11.29 54.52 29.16
CA TYR A 124 11.94 54.20 27.89
C TYR A 124 11.74 55.29 26.82
N GLN A 125 12.54 55.26 25.75
CA GLN A 125 12.36 56.06 24.54
C GLN A 125 11.83 55.16 23.42
N ILE A 126 11.05 55.72 22.50
CA ILE A 126 10.53 54.99 21.33
C ILE A 126 11.52 55.11 20.17
N ASP A 127 11.78 53.99 19.48
CA ASP A 127 12.40 54.01 18.17
C ASP A 127 11.42 54.55 17.14
N ASN A 128 11.61 55.80 16.71
CA ASN A 128 10.75 56.47 15.73
C ASN A 128 10.77 55.82 14.33
N THR A 129 11.59 54.80 14.11
CA THR A 129 11.63 54.02 12.86
C THR A 129 10.72 52.79 12.94
N ASN A 130 10.62 52.16 14.11
CA ASN A 130 9.96 50.87 14.34
C ASN A 130 9.01 50.96 15.53
N ASN A 131 8.06 51.90 15.47
CA ASN A 131 7.09 52.15 16.54
C ASN A 131 5.69 51.61 16.27
N THR A 132 5.48 50.99 15.11
CA THR A 132 4.22 50.39 14.69
C THR A 132 4.46 49.05 14.03
N ALA A 133 3.57 48.09 14.23
CA ALA A 133 3.61 46.78 13.55
C ALA A 133 2.18 46.34 13.19
N THR A 134 2.04 45.56 12.13
CA THR A 134 0.74 45.08 11.64
C THR A 134 0.79 43.58 11.41
N VAL A 135 -0.26 42.89 11.83
CA VAL A 135 -0.57 41.49 11.50
C VAL A 135 -1.93 41.48 10.83
N THR A 136 -2.10 40.70 9.75
CA THR A 136 -3.36 40.51 9.04
C THR A 136 -3.97 39.16 9.40
N ILE A 137 -5.23 39.15 9.82
CA ILE A 137 -6.03 37.93 9.92
C ILE A 137 -6.59 37.65 8.52
N ASN A 138 -6.17 36.56 7.88
CA ASN A 138 -6.63 36.23 6.53
C ASN A 138 -7.94 35.44 6.58
N ALA A 139 -8.84 35.68 5.63
CA ALA A 139 -10.12 34.99 5.55
C ALA A 139 -9.95 33.52 5.09
N ASN A 140 -10.48 32.55 5.84
CA ASN A 140 -10.45 31.12 5.48
C ASN A 140 -11.59 30.77 4.49
N GLY A 141 -11.44 31.21 3.24
CA GLY A 141 -12.55 31.31 2.31
C GLY A 141 -12.99 30.04 1.57
N PHE A 142 -12.15 28.99 1.47
CA PHE A 142 -12.35 27.90 0.50
C PHE A 142 -12.19 26.47 1.03
N LEU A 143 -11.83 26.29 2.30
CA LEU A 143 -11.78 24.97 2.94
C LEU A 143 -13.17 24.60 3.46
N VAL A 144 -13.64 23.39 3.13
CA VAL A 144 -14.88 22.83 3.63
C VAL A 144 -14.58 21.81 4.72
N ASN A 145 -14.98 22.09 5.96
CA ASN A 145 -14.79 21.22 7.13
C ASN A 145 -16.12 20.96 7.86
N ASN A 146 -17.24 21.33 7.24
CA ASN A 146 -18.59 21.14 7.77
C ASN A 146 -19.53 20.58 6.68
N THR A 147 -20.37 19.61 7.04
CA THR A 147 -21.33 18.96 6.14
C THR A 147 -22.71 19.61 6.11
N GLU A 148 -22.98 20.52 7.03
CA GLU A 148 -24.25 21.22 7.13
C GLU A 148 -24.39 22.29 6.03
N ASP A 149 -25.59 22.39 5.46
CA ASP A 149 -25.88 23.33 4.37
C ASP A 149 -27.22 24.04 4.58
N SER A 150 -27.24 24.97 5.53
CA SER A 150 -28.43 25.75 5.89
C SER A 150 -28.54 27.04 5.07
N THR A 151 -29.76 27.30 4.56
CA THR A 151 -30.13 28.57 3.93
C THR A 151 -30.54 29.65 4.94
N SER A 152 -30.74 29.27 6.21
CA SER A 152 -31.31 30.14 7.26
C SER A 152 -30.27 30.74 8.20
N GLU A 153 -29.13 30.07 8.37
CA GLU A 153 -27.96 30.51 9.13
C GLU A 153 -26.73 30.00 8.35
N TYR A 154 -25.93 30.90 7.77
CA TYR A 154 -24.72 30.49 7.04
C TYR A 154 -23.79 29.77 8.01
N GLN A 155 -23.53 28.49 7.75
CA GLN A 155 -22.67 27.71 8.61
C GLN A 155 -21.23 27.84 8.14
N GLN A 156 -20.36 28.30 9.05
CA GLN A 156 -18.93 28.40 8.80
C GLN A 156 -18.38 27.03 8.34
N GLY A 157 -17.45 27.07 7.39
CA GLY A 157 -16.83 25.86 6.85
C GLY A 157 -17.73 25.00 5.98
N SER A 158 -18.95 25.44 5.65
CA SER A 158 -19.86 24.75 4.72
C SER A 158 -19.48 24.98 3.27
N LEU A 159 -19.88 24.06 2.40
CA LEU A 159 -19.69 24.19 0.95
C LEU A 159 -20.38 25.43 0.37
N ARG A 160 -21.58 25.79 0.85
CA ARG A 160 -22.28 26.99 0.40
C ARG A 160 -21.53 28.27 0.76
N GLN A 161 -20.94 28.33 1.96
CA GLN A 161 -20.12 29.48 2.34
C GLN A 161 -18.88 29.58 1.43
N ALA A 162 -18.19 28.48 1.18
CA ALA A 162 -17.01 28.46 0.31
C ALA A 162 -17.35 28.92 -1.12
N ILE A 163 -18.50 28.48 -1.67
CA ILE A 163 -18.98 28.92 -2.98
C ILE A 163 -19.35 30.41 -2.99
N LEU A 164 -19.99 30.93 -1.94
CA LEU A 164 -20.30 32.35 -1.83
C LEU A 164 -19.04 33.21 -1.80
N ASN A 165 -17.99 32.75 -1.12
CA ASN A 165 -16.70 33.42 -1.10
C ASN A 165 -16.07 33.41 -2.51
N ALA A 166 -16.08 32.25 -3.20
CA ALA A 166 -15.56 32.11 -4.56
C ALA A 166 -16.28 33.03 -5.56
N ASN A 167 -17.60 33.15 -5.45
CA ASN A 167 -18.38 34.04 -6.31
C ASN A 167 -18.06 35.53 -6.11
N ASN A 168 -17.53 35.92 -4.95
CA ASN A 168 -17.20 37.31 -4.63
C ASN A 168 -15.75 37.68 -4.96
N ILE A 169 -14.90 36.70 -5.26
CA ILE A 169 -13.48 36.88 -5.55
C ILE A 169 -13.25 36.62 -7.04
N ALA A 170 -12.92 37.69 -7.76
CA ALA A 170 -12.69 37.63 -9.20
C ALA A 170 -11.53 36.70 -9.56
N GLY A 171 -11.79 35.71 -10.41
CA GLY A 171 -10.77 34.77 -10.90
C GLY A 171 -11.18 33.32 -10.72
N GLU A 172 -10.24 32.41 -10.98
CA GLU A 172 -10.44 30.98 -10.72
C GLU A 172 -10.11 30.69 -9.26
N ASN A 173 -11.10 30.17 -8.52
CA ASN A 173 -10.97 29.84 -7.10
C ASN A 173 -11.03 28.33 -6.90
N THR A 174 -10.26 27.78 -5.97
CA THR A 174 -10.25 26.33 -5.67
C THR A 174 -10.86 26.07 -4.30
N ILE A 175 -11.91 25.27 -4.25
CA ILE A 175 -12.52 24.73 -3.03
C ILE A 175 -11.97 23.32 -2.77
N ILE A 176 -11.51 23.10 -1.54
CA ILE A 176 -10.98 21.83 -1.04
C ILE A 176 -11.75 21.42 0.23
N PHE A 177 -11.59 20.16 0.65
CA PHE A 177 -12.23 19.60 1.84
C PHE A 177 -11.16 19.20 2.86
N ASP A 178 -11.50 19.26 4.14
CA ASP A 178 -10.65 18.85 5.25
C ASP A 178 -10.47 17.32 5.28
N THR A 179 -9.47 16.84 4.54
CA THR A 179 -9.17 15.41 4.37
C THR A 179 -8.51 14.76 5.57
N ASP A 180 -7.98 15.54 6.51
CA ASP A 180 -7.34 15.04 7.73
C ASP A 180 -8.33 15.04 8.91
N GLY A 181 -9.40 15.84 8.82
CA GLY A 181 -10.49 15.90 9.79
C GLY A 181 -11.78 15.26 9.29
N LEU A 182 -12.85 16.05 9.16
CA LEU A 182 -14.22 15.53 8.97
C LEU A 182 -14.37 14.70 7.69
N PHE A 183 -13.68 15.08 6.61
CA PHE A 183 -13.77 14.45 5.30
C PHE A 183 -12.69 13.37 5.07
N ALA A 184 -11.93 12.98 6.10
CA ALA A 184 -11.11 11.76 6.11
C ALA A 184 -11.95 10.49 5.90
N THR A 185 -13.23 10.55 6.26
CA THR A 185 -14.22 9.48 6.04
C THR A 185 -15.31 9.93 5.07
N ALA A 186 -16.10 8.98 4.57
CA ALA A 186 -17.17 9.29 3.62
C ALA A 186 -18.25 10.20 4.25
N GLN A 187 -18.57 11.31 3.58
CA GLN A 187 -19.51 12.32 4.04
C GLN A 187 -20.63 12.59 3.02
N THR A 188 -21.76 13.09 3.56
CA THR A 188 -22.88 13.59 2.75
C THR A 188 -23.25 15.01 3.18
N ILE A 189 -23.22 15.95 2.24
CA ILE A 189 -23.76 17.30 2.38
C ILE A 189 -25.16 17.31 1.80
N THR A 190 -26.16 17.68 2.59
CA THR A 190 -27.57 17.70 2.17
C THR A 190 -28.09 19.13 2.15
N LEU A 191 -28.56 19.60 1.00
CA LEU A 191 -28.98 20.99 0.84
C LEU A 191 -30.35 21.26 1.48
N ASP A 192 -30.44 22.27 2.34
CA ASP A 192 -31.68 22.67 3.03
C ASP A 192 -32.50 23.71 2.22
N GLY A 193 -32.68 23.46 0.92
CA GLY A 193 -33.79 24.04 0.14
C GLY A 193 -33.45 24.93 -1.06
N ASP A 194 -32.24 25.48 -1.19
CA ASP A 194 -31.83 26.26 -2.38
C ASP A 194 -30.63 25.63 -3.09
N GLU A 195 -30.55 25.81 -4.41
CA GLU A 195 -29.42 25.35 -5.23
C GLU A 195 -28.11 26.10 -4.90
N LEU A 196 -26.97 25.46 -5.16
CA LEU A 196 -25.65 26.09 -5.08
C LEU A 196 -25.38 26.86 -6.39
N SER A 197 -25.52 28.17 -6.33
CA SER A 197 -25.34 29.06 -7.48
C SER A 197 -23.87 29.43 -7.68
N ILE A 198 -23.34 29.22 -8.89
CA ILE A 198 -21.99 29.56 -9.31
C ILE A 198 -22.05 30.73 -10.31
N SER A 199 -21.45 31.86 -9.94
CA SER A 199 -21.41 33.07 -10.76
C SER A 199 -20.00 33.52 -11.15
N ASP A 200 -18.95 32.91 -10.59
CA ASP A 200 -17.55 33.09 -11.02
C ASP A 200 -16.86 31.73 -11.25
N SER A 201 -15.67 31.75 -11.84
CA SER A 201 -14.92 30.54 -12.17
C SER A 201 -14.42 29.82 -10.92
N ILE A 202 -14.57 28.49 -10.89
CA ILE A 202 -14.32 27.71 -9.68
C ILE A 202 -13.85 26.29 -9.99
N SER A 203 -13.01 25.73 -9.14
CA SER A 203 -12.66 24.31 -9.11
C SER A 203 -13.06 23.73 -7.76
N ILE A 204 -13.95 22.73 -7.73
CA ILE A 204 -14.32 21.98 -6.53
C ILE A 204 -13.64 20.62 -6.61
N GLN A 205 -12.67 20.39 -5.72
CA GLN A 205 -11.93 19.14 -5.61
C GLN A 205 -12.54 18.30 -4.47
N GLY A 206 -13.41 17.36 -4.81
CA GLY A 206 -14.00 16.43 -3.84
C GLY A 206 -13.02 15.35 -3.38
N THR A 207 -13.36 14.68 -2.28
CA THR A 207 -12.51 13.63 -1.67
C THR A 207 -12.60 12.26 -2.34
N ASP A 208 -13.35 12.15 -3.44
CA ASP A 208 -13.66 10.98 -4.29
C ASP A 208 -15.17 10.75 -4.37
N ALA A 209 -15.69 10.31 -5.52
CA ALA A 209 -17.13 10.16 -5.71
C ALA A 209 -17.76 9.07 -4.82
N ASN A 210 -16.98 8.09 -4.35
CA ASN A 210 -17.44 7.12 -3.35
C ASN A 210 -17.39 7.64 -1.90
N LYS A 211 -16.72 8.77 -1.65
CA LYS A 211 -16.54 9.35 -0.32
C LYS A 211 -17.36 10.62 -0.11
N LEU A 212 -17.54 11.48 -1.12
CA LEU A 212 -18.27 12.74 -0.97
C LEU A 212 -19.56 12.78 -1.77
N THR A 213 -20.69 12.85 -1.06
CA THR A 213 -22.03 12.99 -1.64
C THR A 213 -22.60 14.38 -1.40
N LEU A 214 -23.11 15.02 -2.44
CA LEU A 214 -23.85 16.28 -2.43
C LEU A 214 -25.30 16.00 -2.85
N SER A 215 -26.23 16.14 -1.92
CA SER A 215 -27.62 15.76 -2.08
C SER A 215 -28.54 16.98 -2.11
N GLY A 216 -29.34 17.15 -3.17
CA GLY A 216 -30.38 18.19 -3.23
C GLY A 216 -31.65 17.89 -2.41
N ASP A 217 -31.64 16.78 -1.65
CA ASP A 217 -32.72 16.25 -0.80
C ASP A 217 -34.09 16.09 -1.49
N ASN A 218 -34.09 15.94 -2.80
CA ASN A 218 -35.25 15.99 -3.68
C ASN A 218 -36.03 17.33 -3.61
N ALA A 219 -35.48 18.34 -2.93
CA ALA A 219 -36.11 19.62 -2.69
C ALA A 219 -35.65 20.69 -3.69
N SER A 220 -34.39 20.64 -4.11
CA SER A 220 -33.79 21.62 -5.01
C SER A 220 -32.79 20.97 -5.96
N ARG A 221 -32.41 21.70 -7.01
CA ARG A 221 -31.26 21.35 -7.84
C ARG A 221 -29.98 21.45 -7.00
N VAL A 222 -28.97 20.64 -7.29
CA VAL A 222 -27.69 20.75 -6.56
C VAL A 222 -26.88 21.97 -6.99
N PHE A 223 -26.53 22.09 -8.28
CA PHE A 223 -25.66 23.17 -8.79
C PHE A 223 -26.25 23.95 -9.96
N SER A 224 -26.01 25.26 -10.00
CA SER A 224 -26.50 26.14 -11.07
C SER A 224 -25.41 27.10 -11.55
N LEU A 225 -24.91 26.92 -12.77
CA LEU A 225 -23.88 27.78 -13.36
C LEU A 225 -24.54 28.92 -14.13
N ILE A 226 -24.59 30.09 -13.50
CA ILE A 226 -25.36 31.26 -13.95
C ILE A 226 -24.48 32.48 -14.26
N GLY A 227 -23.16 32.35 -14.12
CA GLY A 227 -22.20 33.40 -14.50
C GLY A 227 -22.21 33.71 -15.99
N GLU A 228 -21.46 34.75 -16.38
CA GLU A 228 -21.24 35.11 -17.79
C GLU A 228 -19.86 34.62 -18.25
N GLY A 229 -19.81 33.47 -18.95
CA GLY A 229 -18.58 32.95 -19.54
C GLY A 229 -17.60 32.33 -18.54
N ILE A 230 -18.12 31.75 -17.46
CA ILE A 230 -17.30 31.17 -16.38
C ILE A 230 -16.86 29.75 -16.72
N THR A 231 -15.78 29.30 -16.06
CA THR A 231 -15.36 27.89 -16.08
C THR A 231 -15.49 27.28 -14.70
N ALA A 232 -16.24 26.18 -14.59
CA ALA A 232 -16.34 25.36 -13.40
C ALA A 232 -15.71 23.99 -13.63
N THR A 233 -14.90 23.51 -12.69
CA THR A 233 -14.35 22.14 -12.69
C THR A 233 -14.80 21.42 -11.43
N PHE A 234 -15.51 20.30 -11.58
CA PHE A 234 -15.96 19.45 -10.48
C PHE A 234 -15.28 18.09 -10.60
N ALA A 235 -14.51 17.70 -9.57
CA ALA A 235 -13.76 16.46 -9.54
C ALA A 235 -14.12 15.63 -8.30
N GLY A 236 -14.31 14.32 -8.42
CA GLY A 236 -14.45 13.44 -7.26
C GLY A 236 -15.71 13.64 -6.42
N LEU A 237 -16.87 13.91 -7.05
CA LEU A 237 -18.13 14.16 -6.34
C LEU A 237 -19.24 13.18 -6.74
N THR A 238 -20.08 12.78 -5.78
CA THR A 238 -21.42 12.26 -6.08
C THR A 238 -22.46 13.36 -5.96
N ILE A 239 -23.21 13.63 -7.03
CA ILE A 239 -24.27 14.64 -7.10
C ILE A 239 -25.59 13.90 -7.23
N THR A 240 -26.41 13.96 -6.18
CA THR A 240 -27.60 13.11 -6.07
C THR A 240 -28.85 13.81 -5.61
N ASN A 241 -29.99 13.18 -5.87
CA ASN A 241 -31.31 13.57 -5.36
C ASN A 241 -31.64 15.06 -5.63
N GLY A 242 -31.10 15.65 -6.70
CA GLY A 242 -31.44 16.99 -7.11
C GLY A 242 -32.79 17.01 -7.84
N THR A 243 -33.60 18.03 -7.60
CA THR A 243 -34.88 18.26 -8.29
C THR A 243 -34.88 19.60 -9.00
N GLY A 244 -34.92 19.58 -10.34
CA GLY A 244 -35.01 20.77 -11.19
C GLY A 244 -36.42 21.00 -11.72
N GLU A 245 -36.94 22.23 -11.62
CA GLU A 245 -38.28 22.55 -12.15
C GLU A 245 -38.35 22.49 -13.69
N ASP A 246 -37.28 22.90 -14.38
CA ASP A 246 -37.21 22.97 -15.85
C ASP A 246 -36.09 22.09 -16.43
N LEU A 247 -34.86 22.62 -16.50
CA LEU A 247 -33.67 21.92 -17.01
C LEU A 247 -32.84 21.45 -15.82
N GLY A 248 -32.17 20.29 -15.87
CA GLY A 248 -31.12 19.89 -14.90
C GLY A 248 -31.61 19.58 -13.49
N GLY A 249 -31.69 18.32 -13.08
CA GLY A 249 -32.00 17.98 -11.68
C GLY A 249 -30.77 18.09 -10.78
N GLY A 250 -29.65 17.54 -11.22
CA GLY A 250 -28.37 17.68 -10.53
C GLY A 250 -27.72 19.02 -10.84
N ILE A 251 -27.50 19.33 -12.12
CA ILE A 251 -26.73 20.51 -12.54
C ILE A 251 -27.39 21.27 -13.69
N PHE A 252 -27.40 22.59 -13.61
CA PHE A 252 -27.61 23.48 -14.76
C PHE A 252 -26.30 24.02 -15.29
N VAL A 253 -26.11 23.98 -16.61
CA VAL A 253 -25.03 24.73 -17.28
C VAL A 253 -25.66 25.78 -18.18
N GLY A 254 -25.57 27.05 -17.75
CA GLY A 254 -26.05 28.21 -18.51
C GLY A 254 -25.32 28.41 -19.83
N GLU A 255 -25.86 29.28 -20.68
CA GLU A 255 -25.22 29.69 -21.94
C GLU A 255 -23.83 30.28 -21.68
N ASP A 256 -22.89 30.08 -22.61
CA ASP A 256 -21.50 30.54 -22.56
C ASP A 256 -20.62 29.99 -21.42
N ASN A 257 -21.19 29.24 -20.46
CA ASN A 257 -20.46 28.66 -19.34
C ASN A 257 -19.83 27.30 -19.69
N ILE A 258 -18.70 26.98 -19.07
CA ILE A 258 -17.97 25.73 -19.23
C ILE A 258 -18.06 24.94 -17.93
N LEU A 259 -18.48 23.66 -18.01
CA LEU A 259 -18.38 22.69 -16.93
C LEU A 259 -17.47 21.54 -17.33
N ASN A 260 -16.42 21.31 -16.55
CA ASN A 260 -15.60 20.11 -16.59
C ASN A 260 -15.99 19.21 -15.42
N LEU A 261 -16.52 18.03 -15.70
CA LEU A 261 -16.90 17.03 -14.71
C LEU A 261 -15.97 15.82 -14.83
N ILE A 262 -15.23 15.52 -13.78
CA ILE A 262 -14.14 14.54 -13.78
C ILE A 262 -14.32 13.57 -12.61
N ASN A 263 -14.14 12.27 -12.82
CA ASN A 263 -14.14 11.26 -11.73
C ASN A 263 -15.37 11.36 -10.81
N SER A 264 -16.53 11.75 -11.36
CA SER A 264 -17.72 12.13 -10.58
C SER A 264 -18.95 11.31 -10.97
N SER A 265 -19.86 11.10 -10.02
CA SER A 265 -21.14 10.42 -10.24
C SER A 265 -22.31 11.42 -10.19
N VAL A 266 -23.22 11.37 -11.15
CA VAL A 266 -24.47 12.15 -11.16
C VAL A 266 -25.63 11.15 -11.14
N THR A 267 -26.27 10.99 -9.98
CA THR A 267 -27.18 9.88 -9.74
C THR A 267 -28.52 10.28 -9.14
N ASN A 268 -29.59 9.57 -9.49
CA ASN A 268 -30.92 9.73 -8.88
C ASN A 268 -31.49 11.16 -8.89
N ASN A 269 -31.07 11.99 -9.84
CA ASN A 269 -31.58 13.35 -9.99
C ASN A 269 -32.83 13.36 -10.89
N THR A 270 -33.71 14.33 -10.67
CA THR A 270 -35.00 14.44 -11.35
C THR A 270 -35.20 15.85 -11.91
N ALA A 271 -35.66 15.96 -13.16
CA ALA A 271 -36.10 17.24 -13.73
C ALA A 271 -37.14 17.04 -14.82
N PHE A 272 -37.74 18.12 -15.32
CA PHE A 272 -38.57 18.01 -16.51
C PHE A 272 -37.73 17.64 -17.75
N ILE A 273 -36.56 18.27 -17.91
CA ILE A 273 -35.59 18.01 -18.99
C ILE A 273 -34.20 17.88 -18.37
N GLY A 274 -33.42 16.86 -18.73
CA GLY A 274 -32.05 16.73 -18.21
C GLY A 274 -32.01 16.33 -16.74
N GLY A 275 -32.50 15.13 -16.39
CA GLY A 275 -32.63 14.69 -14.99
C GLY A 275 -31.31 14.82 -14.22
N GLY A 276 -30.20 14.34 -14.78
CA GLY A 276 -28.86 14.62 -14.28
C GLY A 276 -28.42 16.06 -14.57
N ILE A 277 -28.18 16.37 -15.85
CA ILE A 277 -27.66 17.68 -16.28
C ILE A 277 -28.48 18.26 -17.44
N GLY A 278 -28.79 19.55 -17.36
CA GLY A 278 -29.28 20.35 -18.48
C GLY A 278 -28.19 21.29 -18.98
N ASN A 279 -27.70 21.09 -20.21
CA ASN A 279 -26.58 21.85 -20.77
C ASN A 279 -26.99 22.80 -21.89
N SER A 280 -26.71 24.09 -21.68
CA SER A 280 -26.81 25.15 -22.70
C SER A 280 -25.45 25.77 -23.06
N GLY A 281 -24.39 25.44 -22.33
CA GLY A 281 -23.03 25.92 -22.52
C GLY A 281 -22.11 24.85 -23.12
N ILE A 282 -20.93 24.66 -22.53
CA ILE A 282 -19.95 23.63 -22.87
C ILE A 282 -19.82 22.67 -21.69
N LEU A 283 -20.09 21.39 -21.93
CA LEU A 283 -20.02 20.32 -20.94
C LEU A 283 -18.97 19.29 -21.37
N ASN A 284 -17.91 19.17 -20.58
CA ASN A 284 -16.86 18.16 -20.73
C ASN A 284 -16.99 17.15 -19.58
N ILE A 285 -17.12 15.88 -19.90
CA ILE A 285 -17.28 14.78 -18.94
C ILE A 285 -16.16 13.76 -19.17
N ILE A 286 -15.44 13.39 -18.11
CA ILE A 286 -14.33 12.45 -18.14
C ILE A 286 -14.43 11.50 -16.95
N ASN A 287 -14.27 10.19 -17.17
CA ASN A 287 -14.19 9.19 -16.09
C ASN A 287 -15.39 9.22 -15.12
N SER A 288 -16.59 9.49 -15.63
CA SER A 288 -17.76 9.83 -14.81
C SER A 288 -18.94 8.89 -15.06
N THR A 289 -19.83 8.79 -14.07
CA THR A 289 -21.01 7.91 -14.16
C THR A 289 -22.31 8.66 -13.98
N PHE A 290 -23.29 8.36 -14.84
CA PHE A 290 -24.66 8.87 -14.74
C PHE A 290 -25.63 7.72 -14.55
N SER A 291 -26.33 7.69 -13.41
CA SER A 291 -27.23 6.57 -13.10
C SER A 291 -28.52 6.92 -12.39
N GLY A 292 -29.59 6.18 -12.66
CA GLY A 292 -30.86 6.33 -11.93
C GLY A 292 -31.53 7.70 -12.08
N ASN A 293 -31.04 8.60 -12.93
CA ASN A 293 -31.65 9.90 -13.14
C ASN A 293 -32.97 9.75 -13.91
N THR A 294 -33.92 10.66 -13.65
CA THR A 294 -35.26 10.62 -14.25
C THR A 294 -35.67 11.95 -14.85
N ALA A 295 -36.32 11.93 -16.02
CA ALA A 295 -36.86 13.15 -16.64
C ALA A 295 -37.96 12.85 -17.66
N PHE A 296 -38.59 13.89 -18.21
CA PHE A 296 -39.46 13.71 -19.37
C PHE A 296 -38.64 13.53 -20.66
N PHE A 297 -37.59 14.34 -20.85
CA PHE A 297 -36.61 14.24 -21.94
C PHE A 297 -35.18 14.18 -21.36
N GLY A 298 -34.32 13.33 -21.93
CA GLY A 298 -32.88 13.36 -21.61
C GLY A 298 -32.59 13.07 -20.15
N SER A 299 -32.92 11.87 -19.65
CA SER A 299 -32.88 11.65 -18.20
C SER A 299 -31.50 11.75 -17.57
N ALA A 300 -30.42 11.32 -18.24
CA ALA A 300 -29.08 11.64 -17.75
C ALA A 300 -28.66 13.06 -18.16
N ILE A 301 -28.72 13.36 -19.46
CA ILE A 301 -28.22 14.61 -20.02
C ILE A 301 -29.18 15.14 -21.09
N ASP A 302 -29.57 16.40 -20.97
CA ASP A 302 -30.11 17.19 -22.07
C ASP A 302 -29.04 18.16 -22.60
N ASN A 303 -28.90 18.22 -23.92
CA ASN A 303 -27.89 19.07 -24.56
C ASN A 303 -28.51 19.98 -25.63
N THR A 304 -28.36 21.28 -25.42
CA THR A 304 -28.61 22.34 -26.42
C THR A 304 -27.33 23.06 -26.84
N GLY A 305 -26.26 22.96 -26.03
CA GLY A 305 -24.92 23.51 -26.29
C GLY A 305 -23.92 22.48 -26.86
N THR A 306 -22.70 22.47 -26.32
CA THR A 306 -21.64 21.52 -26.68
C THR A 306 -21.44 20.47 -25.58
N LEU A 307 -21.47 19.20 -25.93
CA LEU A 307 -21.24 18.06 -25.05
C LEU A 307 -20.06 17.23 -25.55
N LYS A 308 -19.10 16.97 -24.67
CA LYS A 308 -18.00 16.04 -24.89
C LYS A 308 -17.93 15.05 -23.73
N VAL A 309 -17.99 13.76 -24.03
CA VAL A 309 -17.95 12.69 -23.03
C VAL A 309 -16.83 11.72 -23.38
N ILE A 310 -15.95 11.44 -22.42
CA ILE A 310 -14.80 10.53 -22.56
C ILE A 310 -14.79 9.53 -21.40
N ASN A 311 -14.50 8.26 -21.68
CA ASN A 311 -14.25 7.22 -20.66
C ASN A 311 -15.35 7.18 -19.57
N SER A 312 -16.62 7.27 -19.95
CA SER A 312 -17.70 7.48 -18.99
C SER A 312 -18.84 6.51 -19.20
N THR A 313 -19.59 6.25 -18.12
CA THR A 313 -20.71 5.31 -18.13
C THR A 313 -22.03 6.04 -17.91
N ILE A 314 -23.01 5.82 -18.78
CA ILE A 314 -24.37 6.37 -18.70
C ILE A 314 -25.34 5.20 -18.65
N SER A 315 -25.86 4.89 -17.46
CA SER A 315 -26.59 3.64 -17.26
C SER A 315 -27.76 3.72 -16.29
N GLY A 316 -28.86 3.04 -16.63
CA GLY A 316 -30.01 2.92 -15.72
C GLY A 316 -30.84 4.21 -15.56
N ASN A 317 -30.73 5.17 -16.48
CA ASN A 317 -31.51 6.42 -16.45
C ASN A 317 -32.87 6.24 -17.14
N THR A 318 -33.91 6.92 -16.68
CA THR A 318 -35.30 6.70 -17.12
C THR A 318 -35.96 7.99 -17.64
N ALA A 319 -36.25 8.03 -18.94
CA ALA A 319 -36.98 9.12 -19.58
C ALA A 319 -38.44 8.73 -19.86
N GLU A 320 -39.40 9.63 -19.57
CA GLU A 320 -40.80 9.37 -19.88
C GLU A 320 -41.09 9.40 -21.39
N PHE A 321 -40.28 10.08 -22.21
CA PHE A 321 -40.50 10.18 -23.65
C PHE A 321 -39.30 9.76 -24.49
N ALA A 322 -38.17 10.47 -24.42
CA ALA A 322 -37.04 10.24 -25.33
C ALA A 322 -35.68 10.49 -24.68
N GLY A 323 -34.65 9.79 -25.16
CA GLY A 323 -33.26 9.94 -24.71
C GLY A 323 -33.09 9.48 -23.27
N GLY A 324 -33.21 8.18 -23.00
CA GLY A 324 -33.04 7.64 -21.65
C GLY A 324 -31.65 7.97 -21.08
N GLY A 325 -30.59 7.83 -21.88
CA GLY A 325 -29.30 8.41 -21.55
C GLY A 325 -29.26 9.88 -21.92
N ILE A 326 -29.10 10.16 -23.22
CA ILE A 326 -28.84 11.51 -23.73
C ILE A 326 -29.95 11.96 -24.67
N TYR A 327 -30.39 13.20 -24.51
CA TYR A 327 -31.24 13.91 -25.47
C TYR A 327 -30.48 15.12 -26.04
N ASN A 328 -30.05 15.02 -27.30
CA ASN A 328 -29.36 16.12 -28.00
C ASN A 328 -30.35 16.90 -28.87
N ASN A 329 -30.82 18.04 -28.34
CA ASN A 329 -31.95 18.78 -28.90
C ASN A 329 -31.57 19.73 -30.03
N SER A 330 -30.55 20.56 -29.81
CA SER A 330 -30.05 21.53 -30.81
C SER A 330 -28.53 21.68 -30.78
N GLY A 331 -27.84 20.83 -30.02
CA GLY A 331 -26.43 20.96 -29.72
C GLY A 331 -25.51 20.09 -30.56
N THR A 332 -24.23 20.16 -30.22
CA THR A 332 -23.18 19.26 -30.71
C THR A 332 -22.75 18.33 -29.61
N ALA A 333 -22.79 17.02 -29.84
CA ALA A 333 -22.36 16.00 -28.89
C ALA A 333 -21.27 15.10 -29.50
N THR A 334 -20.25 14.77 -28.72
CA THR A 334 -19.21 13.82 -29.08
C THR A 334 -18.94 12.87 -27.92
N LEU A 335 -19.12 11.57 -28.15
CA LEU A 335 -18.78 10.51 -27.20
C LEU A 335 -17.60 9.71 -27.75
N ILE A 336 -16.60 9.49 -26.89
CA ILE A 336 -15.41 8.71 -27.19
C ILE A 336 -15.16 7.77 -26.01
N ASN A 337 -15.03 6.46 -26.24
CA ASN A 337 -14.80 5.50 -25.16
C ASN A 337 -15.92 5.55 -24.09
N VAL A 338 -17.20 5.48 -24.49
CA VAL A 338 -18.34 5.64 -23.57
C VAL A 338 -19.19 4.38 -23.55
N THR A 339 -19.77 4.05 -22.39
CA THR A 339 -20.76 2.97 -22.27
C THR A 339 -22.13 3.55 -21.96
N VAL A 340 -23.09 3.41 -22.90
CA VAL A 340 -24.49 3.83 -22.75
C VAL A 340 -25.39 2.59 -22.76
N ALA A 341 -25.80 2.13 -21.58
CA ALA A 341 -26.50 0.85 -21.43
C ALA A 341 -27.62 0.90 -20.39
N ASN A 342 -28.58 -0.02 -20.44
CA ASN A 342 -29.66 -0.15 -19.44
C ASN A 342 -30.52 1.11 -19.21
N ASN A 343 -30.44 2.11 -20.08
CA ASN A 343 -31.30 3.30 -19.99
C ASN A 343 -32.69 2.99 -20.54
N PHE A 344 -33.69 3.73 -20.10
CA PHE A 344 -35.07 3.53 -20.47
C PHE A 344 -35.71 4.77 -21.12
N ALA A 345 -36.45 4.59 -22.21
CA ALA A 345 -37.35 5.62 -22.75
C ALA A 345 -38.62 5.01 -23.40
N ASN A 346 -39.77 5.64 -23.19
CA ASN A 346 -41.05 5.12 -23.71
C ASN A 346 -41.27 5.31 -25.22
N ASN A 347 -40.48 6.14 -25.91
CA ASN A 347 -40.75 6.45 -27.32
C ASN A 347 -39.49 6.42 -28.20
N LEU A 348 -38.58 7.38 -28.07
CA LEU A 348 -37.50 7.59 -29.06
C LEU A 348 -36.12 7.47 -28.40
N GLY A 349 -35.22 6.68 -28.99
CA GLY A 349 -33.82 6.56 -28.55
C GLY A 349 -33.68 6.18 -27.07
N ALA A 350 -33.81 4.90 -26.74
CA ALA A 350 -33.73 4.45 -25.34
C ALA A 350 -32.39 4.78 -24.69
N GLY A 351 -31.29 4.68 -25.45
CA GLY A 351 -29.98 5.19 -25.05
C GLY A 351 -29.81 6.66 -25.42
N ILE A 352 -29.87 6.98 -26.72
CA ILE A 352 -29.58 8.33 -27.23
C ILE A 352 -30.64 8.76 -28.24
N PHE A 353 -31.15 9.97 -28.07
CA PHE A 353 -31.94 10.68 -29.08
C PHE A 353 -31.16 11.89 -29.60
N ASN A 354 -31.06 12.02 -30.93
CA ASN A 354 -30.47 13.17 -31.60
C ASN A 354 -31.50 13.83 -32.54
N ALA A 355 -31.84 15.10 -32.28
CA ALA A 355 -32.80 15.82 -33.11
C ALA A 355 -32.27 16.10 -34.52
N GLU A 356 -33.17 16.34 -35.48
CA GLU A 356 -32.86 16.45 -36.92
C GLU A 356 -31.81 17.51 -37.28
N ASN A 357 -31.69 18.60 -36.50
CA ASN A 357 -30.77 19.72 -36.77
C ASN A 357 -29.52 19.72 -35.86
N SER A 358 -29.29 18.62 -35.14
CA SER A 358 -28.21 18.49 -34.16
C SER A 358 -27.08 17.60 -34.68
N THR A 359 -25.88 17.77 -34.11
CA THR A 359 -24.71 16.95 -34.48
C THR A 359 -24.38 15.97 -33.36
N PHE A 360 -24.24 14.68 -33.68
CA PHE A 360 -23.82 13.66 -32.73
C PHE A 360 -22.73 12.77 -33.33
N ASN A 361 -21.57 12.72 -32.69
CA ASN A 361 -20.43 11.92 -33.12
C ASN A 361 -20.15 10.79 -32.12
N LEU A 362 -19.84 9.60 -32.62
CA LEU A 362 -19.54 8.42 -31.83
C LEU A 362 -18.21 7.78 -32.26
N ALA A 363 -17.36 7.46 -31.29
CA ALA A 363 -16.14 6.67 -31.49
C ALA A 363 -15.90 5.73 -30.30
N ASN A 364 -15.46 4.49 -30.55
CA ASN A 364 -15.17 3.51 -29.47
C ASN A 364 -16.28 3.42 -28.40
N THR A 365 -17.55 3.58 -28.78
CA THR A 365 -18.66 3.74 -27.83
C THR A 365 -19.63 2.57 -27.91
N ILE A 366 -20.02 2.03 -26.75
CA ILE A 366 -21.12 1.06 -26.63
C ILE A 366 -22.43 1.84 -26.45
N VAL A 367 -23.42 1.58 -27.31
CA VAL A 367 -24.81 2.01 -27.11
C VAL A 367 -25.73 0.82 -27.34
N ALA A 368 -25.95 0.04 -26.29
CA ALA A 368 -26.63 -1.25 -26.38
C ALA A 368 -27.28 -1.64 -25.05
N ASN A 369 -28.19 -2.62 -25.10
CA ASN A 369 -28.98 -3.08 -23.95
C ASN A 369 -29.82 -1.96 -23.29
N ASN A 370 -30.24 -0.94 -24.04
CA ASN A 370 -31.20 0.05 -23.56
C ASN A 370 -32.64 -0.43 -23.83
N ASN A 371 -33.53 -0.08 -22.92
CA ASN A 371 -34.88 -0.61 -22.85
C ASN A 371 -35.92 0.45 -23.25
N GLY A 372 -36.59 0.27 -24.37
CA GLY A 372 -37.60 1.21 -24.84
C GLY A 372 -38.42 0.63 -25.98
N THR A 373 -39.44 1.39 -26.43
CA THR A 373 -40.30 0.93 -27.53
C THR A 373 -39.61 0.95 -28.88
N ASN A 374 -38.53 1.73 -29.03
CA ASN A 374 -37.71 1.84 -30.24
C ASN A 374 -36.23 1.52 -29.95
N THR A 375 -35.38 1.75 -30.94
CA THR A 375 -33.94 1.50 -31.00
C THR A 375 -33.10 2.13 -29.88
N ASP A 376 -31.88 1.62 -29.71
CA ASP A 376 -30.89 2.18 -28.77
C ASP A 376 -30.53 3.63 -29.13
N LEU A 377 -30.57 3.94 -30.42
CA LEU A 377 -30.33 5.25 -31.01
C LEU A 377 -31.54 5.72 -31.83
N ASP A 378 -31.84 7.02 -31.83
CA ASP A 378 -32.78 7.61 -32.78
C ASP A 378 -32.27 8.99 -33.23
N GLY A 379 -32.31 9.24 -34.55
CA GLY A 379 -31.77 10.46 -35.18
C GLY A 379 -30.66 10.20 -36.20
N ASN A 380 -29.91 11.26 -36.51
CA ASN A 380 -28.74 11.19 -37.40
C ASN A 380 -27.45 11.15 -36.60
N PHE A 381 -26.52 10.26 -36.94
CA PHE A 381 -25.25 10.11 -36.24
C PHE A 381 -24.08 10.11 -37.22
N THR A 382 -22.93 10.58 -36.76
CA THR A 382 -21.65 10.46 -37.46
C THR A 382 -20.83 9.36 -36.82
N ASP A 383 -20.53 8.31 -37.59
CA ASP A 383 -19.67 7.21 -37.16
C ASP A 383 -18.19 7.55 -37.38
N PHE A 384 -17.46 7.84 -36.31
CA PHE A 384 -16.00 7.95 -36.35
C PHE A 384 -15.29 6.59 -36.20
N GLY A 385 -16.05 5.50 -36.01
CA GLY A 385 -15.60 4.12 -36.11
C GLY A 385 -15.65 3.37 -34.79
N ASN A 386 -15.70 2.04 -34.92
CA ASN A 386 -15.48 1.08 -33.82
C ASN A 386 -16.47 1.26 -32.67
N ASN A 387 -17.73 1.55 -32.99
CA ASN A 387 -18.82 1.58 -32.01
C ASN A 387 -19.53 0.21 -31.95
N LEU A 388 -20.18 -0.09 -30.82
CA LEU A 388 -21.03 -1.26 -30.65
C LEU A 388 -22.46 -0.78 -30.39
N ILE A 389 -23.32 -0.94 -31.38
CA ILE A 389 -24.71 -0.48 -31.35
C ILE A 389 -25.65 -1.69 -31.27
N GLY A 390 -26.47 -1.76 -30.22
CA GLY A 390 -27.36 -2.90 -29.97
C GLY A 390 -28.47 -3.04 -31.01
N LYS A 391 -29.36 -2.05 -31.08
CA LYS A 391 -30.52 -1.95 -31.98
C LYS A 391 -30.46 -0.61 -32.72
N SER A 392 -30.26 -0.65 -34.03
CA SER A 392 -30.02 0.57 -34.84
C SER A 392 -31.05 0.85 -35.94
N GLU A 393 -32.13 0.08 -36.06
CA GLU A 393 -33.11 0.23 -37.15
C GLU A 393 -33.58 1.68 -37.39
N GLY A 394 -33.42 2.17 -38.62
CA GLY A 394 -33.81 3.53 -39.00
C GLY A 394 -32.68 4.57 -38.88
N ASN A 395 -31.55 4.22 -38.29
CA ASN A 395 -30.35 5.07 -38.24
C ASN A 395 -29.43 4.76 -39.43
N ASN A 396 -28.72 5.77 -39.95
CA ASN A 396 -27.79 5.65 -41.07
C ASN A 396 -26.37 6.04 -40.63
N GLY A 397 -25.35 5.52 -41.32
CA GLY A 397 -23.98 6.03 -41.23
C GLY A 397 -22.98 5.17 -40.45
N PHE A 398 -23.37 4.01 -39.93
CA PHE A 398 -22.50 3.11 -39.16
C PHE A 398 -21.84 2.03 -40.02
N ASP A 399 -20.95 2.44 -40.93
CA ASP A 399 -20.28 1.52 -41.87
C ASP A 399 -18.99 0.89 -41.28
N LYS A 400 -18.52 1.38 -40.13
CA LYS A 400 -17.26 0.97 -39.47
C LYS A 400 -17.46 0.44 -38.05
N SER A 401 -18.70 0.11 -37.71
CA SER A 401 -19.13 -0.24 -36.36
C SER A 401 -19.84 -1.59 -36.33
N ILE A 402 -19.88 -2.20 -35.15
CA ILE A 402 -20.60 -3.44 -34.86
C ILE A 402 -22.06 -3.04 -34.57
N VAL A 403 -22.98 -3.42 -35.45
CA VAL A 403 -24.35 -2.87 -35.42
C VAL A 403 -25.39 -3.97 -35.51
N GLY A 404 -26.26 -4.03 -34.50
CA GLY A 404 -27.42 -4.92 -34.48
C GLY A 404 -28.71 -4.27 -35.00
N THR A 405 -29.73 -5.11 -35.14
CA THR A 405 -31.08 -4.75 -35.64
C THR A 405 -32.11 -4.98 -34.53
N SER A 406 -33.34 -4.52 -34.69
CA SER A 406 -34.39 -4.81 -33.70
C SER A 406 -34.76 -6.29 -33.70
N GLU A 407 -34.67 -6.99 -34.84
CA GLU A 407 -34.89 -8.44 -34.93
C GLU A 407 -33.74 -9.28 -34.36
N LYS A 408 -32.50 -8.76 -34.44
CA LYS A 408 -31.28 -9.39 -33.94
C LYS A 408 -30.40 -8.34 -33.25
N PRO A 409 -30.75 -7.97 -32.01
CA PRO A 409 -29.93 -7.05 -31.24
C PRO A 409 -28.57 -7.68 -30.93
N ILE A 410 -27.54 -6.85 -30.87
CA ILE A 410 -26.23 -7.27 -30.35
C ILE A 410 -26.24 -7.08 -28.85
N ASP A 411 -25.94 -8.16 -28.13
CA ASP A 411 -25.72 -8.15 -26.69
C ASP A 411 -24.27 -7.71 -26.43
N PRO A 412 -24.04 -6.59 -25.72
CA PRO A 412 -22.70 -6.12 -25.41
C PRO A 412 -21.99 -6.97 -24.34
N LYS A 413 -22.69 -7.92 -23.69
CA LYS A 413 -22.14 -8.78 -22.63
C LYS A 413 -21.50 -7.98 -21.50
N LEU A 414 -22.34 -7.16 -20.87
CA LEU A 414 -21.97 -6.32 -19.75
C LEU A 414 -22.39 -6.96 -18.42
N ALA A 415 -21.52 -6.94 -17.43
CA ALA A 415 -21.87 -7.19 -16.04
C ALA A 415 -22.81 -6.09 -15.50
N PRO A 416 -23.51 -6.31 -14.36
CA PRO A 416 -24.29 -5.26 -13.71
C PRO A 416 -23.45 -4.00 -13.41
N LEU A 417 -24.11 -2.84 -13.29
CA LEU A 417 -23.45 -1.61 -12.87
C LEU A 417 -22.99 -1.78 -11.41
N ALA A 418 -21.69 -1.72 -11.16
CA ALA A 418 -21.10 -1.96 -9.86
C ALA A 418 -19.80 -1.17 -9.68
N ASN A 419 -19.26 -1.16 -8.46
CA ASN A 419 -17.91 -0.68 -8.22
C ASN A 419 -16.94 -1.80 -8.65
N ASN A 420 -16.19 -1.57 -9.73
CA ASN A 420 -15.21 -2.52 -10.27
C ASN A 420 -13.77 -2.03 -10.08
N GLY A 421 -13.50 -1.27 -9.00
CA GLY A 421 -12.16 -0.79 -8.64
C GLY A 421 -11.83 0.64 -9.10
N GLY A 422 -12.76 1.34 -9.74
CA GLY A 422 -12.61 2.75 -10.13
C GLY A 422 -13.31 3.73 -9.17
N THR A 423 -13.06 5.03 -9.35
CA THR A 423 -13.68 6.11 -8.55
C THR A 423 -15.20 6.23 -8.73
N THR A 424 -15.73 5.70 -9.84
CA THR A 424 -17.16 5.72 -10.19
C THR A 424 -17.62 4.34 -10.68
N LEU A 425 -18.93 4.07 -10.61
CA LEU A 425 -19.47 2.75 -10.99
C LEU A 425 -19.34 2.50 -12.51
N THR A 426 -19.03 1.28 -12.91
CA THR A 426 -18.86 0.90 -14.32
C THR A 426 -19.54 -0.42 -14.65
N HIS A 427 -19.58 -0.75 -15.95
CA HIS A 427 -19.96 -2.07 -16.45
C HIS A 427 -18.70 -2.82 -16.88
N ALA A 428 -18.33 -3.88 -16.16
CA ALA A 428 -17.28 -4.79 -16.61
C ALA A 428 -17.72 -5.55 -17.89
N LEU A 429 -16.77 -5.85 -18.76
CA LEU A 429 -16.98 -6.67 -19.96
C LEU A 429 -16.84 -8.16 -19.59
N PHE A 430 -17.78 -9.01 -20.01
CA PHE A 430 -17.55 -10.46 -19.95
C PHE A 430 -16.54 -10.89 -21.02
N ILE A 431 -15.85 -12.01 -20.77
CA ILE A 431 -14.78 -12.53 -21.65
C ILE A 431 -15.22 -12.77 -23.11
N ASP A 432 -16.50 -13.05 -23.34
CA ASP A 432 -17.07 -13.26 -24.67
C ASP A 432 -17.68 -11.97 -25.28
N SER A 433 -17.41 -10.81 -24.68
CA SER A 433 -17.95 -9.55 -25.15
C SER A 433 -17.43 -9.19 -26.55
N PRO A 434 -18.34 -8.79 -27.47
CA PRO A 434 -17.93 -8.32 -28.78
C PRO A 434 -17.29 -6.93 -28.76
N ALA A 435 -17.14 -6.30 -27.59
CA ALA A 435 -16.42 -5.03 -27.43
C ALA A 435 -14.90 -5.21 -27.32
N ILE A 436 -14.45 -6.40 -26.90
CA ILE A 436 -13.06 -6.69 -26.56
C ILE A 436 -12.16 -6.66 -27.80
N ASN A 437 -11.10 -5.87 -27.73
CA ASN A 437 -10.11 -5.57 -28.75
C ASN A 437 -10.72 -5.10 -30.08
N GLN A 438 -11.91 -4.48 -30.04
CA GLN A 438 -12.62 -3.99 -31.23
C GLN A 438 -12.57 -2.47 -31.40
N GLY A 439 -11.97 -1.74 -30.46
CA GLY A 439 -11.80 -0.29 -30.54
C GLY A 439 -10.70 0.14 -31.50
N ASN A 440 -10.50 1.46 -31.62
CA ASN A 440 -9.46 2.07 -32.44
C ASN A 440 -8.59 3.03 -31.61
N ASN A 441 -7.29 2.75 -31.55
CA ASN A 441 -6.32 3.55 -30.77
C ASN A 441 -6.24 5.00 -31.27
N THR A 442 -6.45 5.25 -32.57
CA THR A 442 -6.23 6.59 -33.15
C THR A 442 -7.30 7.60 -32.77
N VAL A 443 -8.44 7.15 -32.24
CA VAL A 443 -9.54 8.03 -31.80
C VAL A 443 -9.53 8.26 -30.30
N VAL A 444 -8.65 7.58 -29.55
CA VAL A 444 -8.39 7.88 -28.14
C VAL A 444 -7.80 9.29 -28.05
N PRO A 445 -8.37 10.22 -27.25
CA PRO A 445 -7.89 11.59 -27.18
C PRO A 445 -6.49 11.67 -26.58
N ALA A 446 -5.68 12.64 -27.04
CA ALA A 446 -4.37 12.90 -26.45
C ALA A 446 -4.50 13.26 -24.95
N GLY A 447 -3.62 12.69 -24.12
CA GLY A 447 -3.66 12.85 -22.66
C GLY A 447 -4.59 11.88 -21.93
N ILE A 448 -5.32 11.01 -22.64
CA ILE A 448 -6.15 9.96 -22.05
C ILE A 448 -5.38 8.64 -22.10
N ASN A 449 -4.64 8.36 -21.03
CA ASN A 449 -3.78 7.17 -20.91
C ASN A 449 -4.46 6.02 -20.16
N THR A 450 -5.46 6.34 -19.34
CA THR A 450 -6.23 5.37 -18.56
C THR A 450 -7.70 5.33 -18.98
N ASP A 451 -8.39 4.24 -18.63
CA ASP A 451 -9.83 4.06 -18.78
C ASP A 451 -10.58 4.56 -17.53
N GLN A 452 -11.89 4.29 -17.42
CA GLN A 452 -12.68 4.72 -16.28
C GLN A 452 -12.29 4.05 -14.94
N LEU A 453 -11.64 2.88 -14.98
CA LEU A 453 -11.12 2.18 -13.80
C LEU A 453 -9.72 2.67 -13.40
N ASN A 454 -9.18 3.67 -14.11
CA ASN A 454 -7.79 4.07 -14.03
C ASN A 454 -6.79 3.00 -14.54
N SER A 455 -7.26 1.97 -15.24
CA SER A 455 -6.43 0.97 -15.92
C SER A 455 -5.91 1.52 -17.23
N GLN A 456 -4.78 1.00 -17.74
CA GLN A 456 -4.21 1.45 -19.02
C GLN A 456 -5.24 1.35 -20.15
N ARG A 457 -5.47 2.45 -20.88
CA ARG A 457 -6.50 2.52 -21.93
C ARG A 457 -6.15 1.73 -23.18
N ILE A 458 -4.86 1.51 -23.44
CA ILE A 458 -4.39 0.78 -24.62
C ILE A 458 -3.47 -0.34 -24.14
N ILE A 459 -3.95 -1.58 -24.15
CA ILE A 459 -3.23 -2.76 -23.66
C ILE A 459 -2.72 -3.57 -24.86
N GLY A 460 -1.40 -3.79 -24.94
CA GLY A 460 -0.81 -4.58 -26.03
C GLY A 460 -1.13 -4.05 -27.43
N ASN A 461 -1.27 -2.72 -27.58
CA ASN A 461 -1.71 -2.02 -28.79
C ASN A 461 -3.17 -2.32 -29.23
N ASN A 462 -4.00 -2.84 -28.33
CA ASN A 462 -5.44 -2.94 -28.53
C ASN A 462 -6.17 -2.00 -27.58
N VAL A 463 -7.39 -1.64 -27.96
CA VAL A 463 -8.33 -0.88 -27.13
C VAL A 463 -9.72 -1.48 -27.31
N ASP A 464 -10.49 -1.49 -26.24
CA ASP A 464 -11.85 -1.97 -26.22
C ASP A 464 -12.85 -0.87 -26.58
N ILE A 465 -14.01 -1.29 -27.06
CA ILE A 465 -15.15 -0.38 -27.25
C ILE A 465 -15.80 -0.16 -25.87
N GLY A 466 -16.00 1.09 -25.46
CA GLY A 466 -16.69 1.42 -24.21
C GLY A 466 -15.83 2.17 -23.20
N ALA A 467 -16.35 2.36 -22.00
CA ALA A 467 -15.72 3.15 -20.94
C ALA A 467 -14.55 2.46 -20.23
N VAL A 468 -14.50 1.13 -20.28
CA VAL A 468 -13.51 0.31 -19.59
C VAL A 468 -12.82 -0.64 -20.57
N GLU A 469 -11.58 -1.00 -20.25
CA GLU A 469 -10.81 -2.04 -20.91
C GLU A 469 -11.03 -3.39 -20.19
N PHE A 470 -11.09 -4.45 -20.96
CA PHE A 470 -11.11 -5.80 -20.44
C PHE A 470 -9.71 -6.19 -19.99
N VAL A 471 -9.55 -6.35 -18.69
CA VAL A 471 -8.40 -7.02 -18.10
C VAL A 471 -8.84 -8.44 -17.75
N GLY A 472 -8.39 -9.41 -18.54
CA GLY A 472 -8.61 -10.82 -18.22
C GLY A 472 -7.46 -11.35 -17.40
N TYR A 473 -7.78 -12.24 -16.47
CA TYR A 473 -6.83 -12.82 -15.53
C TYR A 473 -6.76 -14.32 -15.74
N THR A 474 -5.64 -14.91 -15.37
CA THR A 474 -5.36 -16.32 -15.54
C THR A 474 -5.43 -17.02 -14.20
N ILE A 475 -6.26 -18.06 -14.08
CA ILE A 475 -6.10 -19.08 -13.03
C ILE A 475 -5.25 -20.17 -13.64
N SER A 476 -4.04 -20.39 -13.14
CA SER A 476 -3.17 -21.45 -13.65
C SER A 476 -2.51 -22.24 -12.53
N GLY A 477 -2.12 -23.45 -12.89
CA GLY A 477 -1.39 -24.31 -11.99
C GLY A 477 -1.03 -25.61 -12.67
N LYS A 478 -0.66 -26.58 -11.84
CA LYS A 478 -0.07 -27.83 -12.28
C LYS A 478 -0.71 -29.00 -11.57
N PHE A 479 -0.90 -30.07 -12.31
CA PHE A 479 -1.37 -31.33 -11.79
C PHE A 479 -0.19 -32.30 -11.80
N PHE A 480 0.13 -32.93 -10.68
CA PHE A 480 1.40 -33.64 -10.54
C PHE A 480 1.30 -34.90 -9.65
N ASP A 481 2.26 -35.82 -9.84
CA ASP A 481 2.45 -37.02 -9.02
C ASP A 481 3.23 -36.63 -7.78
N ASP A 482 2.47 -36.31 -6.74
CA ASP A 482 2.95 -35.97 -5.41
C ASP A 482 3.56 -37.24 -4.79
N SER A 483 4.84 -37.41 -5.07
CA SER A 483 5.57 -38.65 -4.84
C SER A 483 5.94 -38.82 -3.38
N ASN A 484 5.96 -37.73 -2.62
CA ASN A 484 6.33 -37.66 -1.22
C ASN A 484 5.14 -37.36 -0.28
N ASN A 485 3.95 -37.11 -0.84
CA ASN A 485 2.70 -36.82 -0.15
C ASN A 485 2.71 -35.48 0.63
N ASN A 486 3.44 -34.47 0.16
CA ASN A 486 3.55 -33.16 0.82
C ASN A 486 2.60 -32.09 0.27
N GLY A 487 1.84 -32.37 -0.79
CA GLY A 487 0.92 -31.42 -1.41
C GLY A 487 1.58 -30.34 -2.28
N ALA A 488 2.91 -30.25 -2.30
CA ALA A 488 3.69 -29.26 -3.05
C ALA A 488 4.39 -29.89 -4.26
N PHE A 489 4.54 -29.14 -5.36
CA PHE A 489 5.18 -29.66 -6.57
C PHE A 489 6.70 -29.58 -6.46
N ASP A 490 7.36 -30.70 -6.18
CA ASP A 490 8.83 -30.74 -6.03
C ASP A 490 9.59 -30.88 -7.37
N PHE A 491 10.88 -30.51 -7.38
CA PHE A 491 11.78 -30.64 -8.54
C PHE A 491 11.85 -32.07 -9.16
N ASN A 492 11.58 -33.10 -8.35
CA ASN A 492 11.65 -34.50 -8.79
C ASN A 492 10.28 -35.10 -9.16
N GLU A 493 9.22 -34.33 -9.03
CA GLU A 493 7.86 -34.78 -9.29
C GLU A 493 7.46 -34.49 -10.72
N ASN A 494 6.68 -35.42 -11.27
CA ASN A 494 6.29 -35.34 -12.67
C ASN A 494 4.88 -34.77 -12.77
N GLY A 495 4.71 -33.85 -13.72
CA GLY A 495 3.38 -33.45 -14.14
C GLY A 495 2.57 -34.63 -14.64
N LEU A 496 1.29 -34.64 -14.28
CA LEU A 496 0.34 -35.67 -14.65
C LEU A 496 -0.51 -35.19 -15.84
N PRO A 497 -0.32 -35.76 -17.04
CA PRO A 497 -1.01 -35.31 -18.24
C PRO A 497 -2.42 -35.88 -18.37
N ASN A 498 -3.28 -35.19 -19.13
CA ASN A 498 -4.65 -35.60 -19.47
C ASN A 498 -5.62 -35.72 -18.29
N TRP A 499 -5.48 -34.86 -17.28
CA TRP A 499 -6.48 -34.70 -16.23
C TRP A 499 -7.46 -33.58 -16.58
N GLU A 500 -8.75 -33.84 -16.37
CA GLU A 500 -9.82 -32.87 -16.63
C GLU A 500 -10.06 -32.02 -15.38
N ILE A 501 -9.96 -30.70 -15.56
CA ILE A 501 -10.12 -29.67 -14.53
C ILE A 501 -11.23 -28.72 -15.00
N TYR A 502 -12.08 -28.24 -14.11
CA TYR A 502 -13.21 -27.39 -14.47
C TYR A 502 -13.57 -26.38 -13.37
N LEU A 503 -14.28 -25.32 -13.78
CA LEU A 503 -14.85 -24.31 -12.89
C LEU A 503 -16.31 -24.68 -12.60
N ASP A 504 -16.60 -25.06 -11.36
CA ASP A 504 -17.93 -25.49 -10.89
C ASP A 504 -18.79 -24.27 -10.56
N GLU A 505 -19.62 -23.84 -11.50
CA GLU A 505 -20.40 -22.60 -11.38
C GLU A 505 -21.59 -22.76 -10.42
N ASN A 506 -22.07 -23.99 -10.24
CA ASN A 506 -23.30 -24.27 -9.48
C ASN A 506 -23.06 -25.07 -8.20
N ASN A 507 -21.80 -25.36 -7.88
CA ASN A 507 -21.31 -26.07 -6.70
C ASN A 507 -21.90 -27.49 -6.54
N ASN A 508 -22.14 -28.20 -7.65
CA ASN A 508 -22.70 -29.55 -7.61
C ASN A 508 -21.63 -30.66 -7.65
N ASN A 509 -20.36 -30.31 -7.80
CA ASN A 509 -19.22 -31.21 -7.96
C ASN A 509 -19.33 -32.16 -9.17
N ILE A 510 -19.99 -31.72 -10.23
CA ILE A 510 -20.19 -32.47 -11.48
C ILE A 510 -19.96 -31.52 -12.65
N LEU A 511 -19.04 -31.88 -13.56
CA LEU A 511 -18.83 -31.10 -14.79
C LEU A 511 -20.11 -31.07 -15.65
N ASP A 512 -20.71 -29.88 -15.75
CA ASP A 512 -21.89 -29.59 -16.56
C ASP A 512 -21.53 -29.02 -17.94
N SER A 513 -22.45 -29.13 -18.90
CA SER A 513 -22.18 -28.72 -20.30
C SER A 513 -21.96 -27.22 -20.51
N SER A 514 -22.28 -26.38 -19.51
CA SER A 514 -22.08 -24.93 -19.55
C SER A 514 -20.79 -24.46 -18.88
N GLU A 515 -20.12 -25.34 -18.13
CA GLU A 515 -18.96 -24.99 -17.33
C GLU A 515 -17.68 -24.99 -18.15
N LEU A 516 -16.77 -24.10 -17.80
CA LEU A 516 -15.44 -24.05 -18.39
C LEU A 516 -14.60 -25.21 -17.86
N PHE A 517 -13.98 -25.96 -18.76
CA PHE A 517 -13.05 -27.03 -18.41
C PHE A 517 -11.83 -27.02 -19.33
N THR A 518 -10.72 -27.56 -18.83
CA THR A 518 -9.48 -27.74 -19.56
C THR A 518 -8.86 -29.09 -19.20
N THR A 519 -7.86 -29.51 -19.99
CA THR A 519 -7.11 -30.74 -19.77
C THR A 519 -5.65 -30.42 -19.56
N THR A 520 -5.02 -31.05 -18.57
CA THR A 520 -3.59 -30.85 -18.31
C THR A 520 -2.72 -31.30 -19.47
N ASP A 521 -1.68 -30.52 -19.77
CA ASP A 521 -0.74 -30.77 -20.86
C ASP A 521 0.27 -31.89 -20.53
N GLY A 522 1.27 -32.09 -21.38
CA GLY A 522 2.30 -33.12 -21.21
C GLY A 522 3.14 -32.98 -19.94
N ASP A 523 3.24 -31.77 -19.42
CA ASP A 523 3.98 -31.42 -18.21
C ASP A 523 3.03 -31.16 -17.03
N GLY A 524 1.75 -31.51 -17.15
CA GLY A 524 0.74 -31.39 -16.09
C GLY A 524 0.14 -30.00 -15.93
N ASN A 525 0.51 -29.01 -16.74
CA ASN A 525 0.04 -27.64 -16.56
C ASN A 525 -1.39 -27.45 -17.07
N TYR A 526 -2.11 -26.52 -16.46
CA TYR A 526 -3.43 -26.08 -16.90
C TYR A 526 -3.60 -24.58 -16.66
N SER A 527 -4.52 -23.97 -17.41
CA SER A 527 -4.88 -22.56 -17.24
C SER A 527 -6.33 -22.31 -17.65
N PHE A 528 -7.00 -21.43 -16.92
CA PHE A 528 -8.26 -20.80 -17.27
C PHE A 528 -8.02 -19.31 -17.44
N PHE A 529 -8.69 -18.72 -18.42
CA PHE A 529 -8.73 -17.28 -18.57
C PHE A 529 -10.12 -16.80 -18.15
N VAL A 530 -10.16 -15.94 -17.14
CA VAL A 530 -11.36 -15.59 -16.37
C VAL A 530 -11.44 -14.08 -16.15
N THR A 531 -12.61 -13.62 -15.71
CA THR A 531 -12.85 -12.21 -15.32
C THR A 531 -12.65 -12.06 -13.80
N PRO A 532 -12.67 -10.84 -13.24
CA PRO A 532 -12.83 -10.69 -11.81
C PRO A 532 -14.07 -11.45 -11.30
N GLY A 533 -13.95 -12.13 -10.18
CA GLY A 533 -14.99 -12.97 -9.63
C GLY A 533 -14.46 -14.10 -8.76
N ILE A 534 -15.39 -14.84 -8.17
CA ILE A 534 -15.10 -15.96 -7.27
C ILE A 534 -15.37 -17.26 -8.02
N TYR A 535 -14.36 -18.13 -8.11
CA TYR A 535 -14.41 -19.36 -8.91
C TYR A 535 -14.12 -20.60 -8.08
N ASN A 536 -14.96 -21.64 -8.21
CA ASN A 536 -14.71 -22.92 -7.57
C ASN A 536 -14.01 -23.87 -8.53
N LEU A 537 -12.73 -24.12 -8.29
CA LEU A 537 -11.93 -25.00 -9.13
C LEU A 537 -12.06 -26.47 -8.68
N ARG A 538 -12.33 -27.37 -9.63
CA ARG A 538 -12.54 -28.80 -9.37
C ARG A 538 -11.83 -29.68 -10.41
N LYS A 539 -11.67 -30.96 -10.09
CA LYS A 539 -11.04 -31.98 -10.94
C LYS A 539 -11.89 -33.23 -11.06
N ILE A 540 -11.70 -34.00 -12.14
CA ILE A 540 -12.31 -35.33 -12.28
C ILE A 540 -11.38 -36.41 -11.70
N GLN A 541 -11.80 -37.07 -10.61
CA GLN A 541 -11.01 -38.09 -9.91
C GLN A 541 -10.77 -39.35 -10.76
N GLN A 542 -9.52 -39.81 -10.85
CA GLN A 542 -9.17 -41.08 -11.50
C GLN A 542 -9.00 -42.23 -10.49
N THR A 543 -9.26 -43.47 -10.95
CA THR A 543 -9.17 -44.68 -10.11
C THR A 543 -7.72 -45.00 -9.72
N GLY A 544 -7.48 -45.25 -8.43
CA GLY A 544 -6.18 -45.68 -7.91
C GLY A 544 -5.23 -44.54 -7.54
N TRP A 545 -5.66 -43.28 -7.70
CA TRP A 545 -4.96 -42.10 -7.20
C TRP A 545 -5.69 -41.56 -5.97
N GLN A 546 -4.93 -41.04 -5.02
CA GLN A 546 -5.41 -40.30 -3.85
C GLN A 546 -4.91 -38.86 -3.96
N GLN A 547 -5.72 -37.91 -3.49
CA GLN A 547 -5.39 -36.50 -3.50
C GLN A 547 -4.75 -36.13 -2.18
N THR A 548 -3.68 -35.35 -2.24
CA THR A 548 -2.94 -34.86 -1.08
C THR A 548 -3.51 -33.56 -0.52
N ASN A 549 -3.92 -32.64 -1.39
CA ASN A 549 -4.54 -31.37 -0.98
C ASN A 549 -6.02 -31.31 -1.45
N PRO A 550 -7.03 -31.17 -0.57
CA PRO A 550 -8.44 -31.14 -0.98
C PRO A 550 -8.81 -29.88 -1.79
N ASN A 551 -10.05 -29.87 -2.28
CA ASN A 551 -10.58 -28.82 -3.16
C ASN A 551 -10.27 -27.40 -2.65
N TYR A 552 -9.64 -26.59 -3.50
CA TYR A 552 -9.40 -25.18 -3.22
C TYR A 552 -10.66 -24.46 -2.76
N ASN A 553 -10.45 -23.56 -1.79
CA ASN A 553 -11.37 -22.48 -1.48
C ASN A 553 -11.74 -21.73 -2.76
N PRO A 554 -12.92 -21.09 -2.81
CA PRO A 554 -13.30 -20.28 -3.96
C PRO A 554 -12.19 -19.26 -4.27
N ILE A 555 -11.60 -19.34 -5.47
CA ILE A 555 -10.51 -18.49 -5.92
C ILE A 555 -11.09 -17.12 -6.23
N ASN A 556 -10.65 -16.09 -5.51
CA ASN A 556 -11.05 -14.71 -5.75
C ASN A 556 -10.09 -14.04 -6.72
N ILE A 557 -10.60 -13.71 -7.91
CA ILE A 557 -9.89 -12.89 -8.90
C ILE A 557 -10.37 -11.46 -8.72
N ALA A 558 -9.52 -10.60 -8.16
CA ALA A 558 -9.80 -9.17 -8.03
C ALA A 558 -9.23 -8.40 -9.24
N ASN A 559 -7.90 -8.44 -9.39
CA ASN A 559 -7.18 -7.67 -10.40
C ASN A 559 -5.80 -8.24 -10.80
N THR A 560 -5.51 -9.52 -10.53
CA THR A 560 -4.22 -10.15 -10.87
C THR A 560 -4.40 -11.60 -11.34
N ASP A 561 -3.40 -12.12 -12.05
CA ASP A 561 -3.32 -13.55 -12.38
C ASP A 561 -3.07 -14.37 -11.11
N VAL A 562 -3.86 -15.42 -10.89
CA VAL A 562 -3.64 -16.37 -9.81
C VAL A 562 -2.96 -17.62 -10.38
N LYS A 563 -1.68 -17.78 -10.04
CA LYS A 563 -0.84 -18.88 -10.51
C LYS A 563 -0.64 -19.92 -9.41
N ASN A 564 0.05 -21.01 -9.73
CA ASN A 564 0.45 -22.05 -8.76
C ASN A 564 -0.69 -22.77 -8.02
N ILE A 565 -1.90 -22.79 -8.59
CA ILE A 565 -3.02 -23.57 -8.06
C ILE A 565 -2.78 -25.06 -8.40
N ASN A 566 -1.93 -25.74 -7.64
CA ASN A 566 -1.42 -27.06 -8.02
C ASN A 566 -2.14 -28.27 -7.37
N PHE A 567 -2.64 -29.20 -8.18
CA PHE A 567 -3.24 -30.43 -7.68
C PHE A 567 -2.21 -31.57 -7.56
N GLY A 568 -1.79 -31.87 -6.33
CA GLY A 568 -1.05 -33.08 -5.99
C GLY A 568 -1.94 -34.33 -5.93
N ASN A 569 -1.43 -35.45 -6.47
CA ASN A 569 -1.99 -36.78 -6.23
C ASN A 569 -0.91 -37.84 -6.13
N PHE A 570 -1.16 -38.88 -5.34
CA PHE A 570 -0.21 -39.95 -5.08
C PHE A 570 -0.85 -41.36 -5.14
N LYS A 571 0.00 -42.39 -5.09
CA LYS A 571 -0.38 -43.80 -4.94
C LYS A 571 0.25 -44.43 -3.70
N LEU A 572 -0.46 -45.35 -3.05
CA LEU A 572 0.04 -46.08 -1.88
C LEU A 572 1.10 -47.14 -2.26
N GLY A 573 2.11 -47.30 -1.39
CA GLY A 573 3.21 -48.27 -1.51
C GLY A 573 3.16 -49.45 -0.53
N GLU A 574 4.14 -50.36 -0.65
CA GLU A 574 4.26 -51.60 0.13
C GLU A 574 5.73 -51.94 0.49
N ILE A 575 5.95 -52.54 1.67
CA ILE A 575 7.25 -53.10 2.12
C ILE A 575 7.08 -54.58 2.49
N SER A 576 7.95 -55.47 2.01
CA SER A 576 7.92 -56.90 2.33
C SER A 576 9.31 -57.51 2.57
N GLY A 577 9.34 -58.60 3.33
CA GLY A 577 10.59 -59.27 3.71
C GLY A 577 10.41 -60.57 4.47
N LYS A 578 11.51 -61.14 5.00
CA LYS A 578 11.55 -62.44 5.69
C LYS A 578 12.42 -62.43 6.95
N ILE A 579 11.97 -63.10 8.01
CA ILE A 579 12.83 -63.46 9.16
C ILE A 579 13.30 -64.91 9.02
N PHE A 580 14.60 -65.18 9.15
CA PHE A 580 15.19 -66.50 9.02
C PHE A 580 16.16 -66.87 10.15
N ASN A 581 16.34 -68.19 10.36
CA ASN A 581 17.29 -68.74 11.32
C ASN A 581 18.70 -68.83 10.70
N ASP A 582 19.55 -67.86 11.04
CA ASP A 582 20.92 -67.76 10.56
C ASP A 582 21.83 -68.67 11.42
N ALA A 583 21.82 -69.95 11.09
CA ALA A 583 22.48 -70.98 11.91
C ALA A 583 24.01 -70.92 11.82
N ASN A 584 24.54 -70.28 10.77
CA ASN A 584 25.97 -70.18 10.51
C ASN A 584 26.54 -68.77 10.72
N GLN A 585 25.67 -67.79 11.07
CA GLN A 585 25.98 -66.38 11.35
C GLN A 585 26.64 -65.65 10.17
N ASN A 586 26.30 -66.02 8.93
CA ASN A 586 26.87 -65.40 7.73
C ASN A 586 26.01 -64.25 7.17
N THR A 587 24.90 -63.91 7.85
CA THR A 587 23.97 -62.83 7.52
C THR A 587 23.22 -62.98 6.19
N ILE A 588 23.26 -64.16 5.57
CA ILE A 588 22.66 -64.45 4.26
C ILE A 588 21.73 -65.64 4.40
N PHE A 589 20.51 -65.56 3.86
CA PHE A 589 19.58 -66.68 3.88
C PHE A 589 20.03 -67.80 2.93
N ASP A 590 20.59 -68.88 3.48
CA ASP A 590 21.07 -70.04 2.71
C ASP A 590 19.97 -71.11 2.51
N GLU A 591 20.10 -71.97 1.48
CA GLU A 591 19.14 -73.06 1.17
C GLU A 591 18.85 -74.02 2.36
N ALA A 592 19.75 -74.09 3.34
CA ALA A 592 19.61 -74.96 4.51
C ALA A 592 18.90 -74.28 5.70
N GLU A 593 18.68 -72.97 5.61
CA GLU A 593 18.08 -72.15 6.66
C GLU A 593 16.58 -72.05 6.47
N THR A 594 15.85 -71.88 7.56
CA THR A 594 14.38 -71.84 7.54
C THR A 594 13.88 -70.50 8.03
N GLY A 595 12.80 -70.02 7.42
CA GLY A 595 12.06 -68.86 7.93
C GLY A 595 11.49 -69.11 9.33
N ILE A 596 11.34 -68.05 10.09
CA ILE A 596 10.84 -68.10 11.47
C ILE A 596 9.46 -67.44 11.52
N LYS A 597 8.46 -68.27 11.82
CA LYS A 597 7.05 -67.86 11.86
C LYS A 597 6.65 -67.19 13.17
N ASN A 598 5.52 -66.49 13.15
CA ASN A 598 4.90 -65.85 14.31
C ASN A 598 5.81 -64.82 15.00
N TRP A 599 6.71 -64.17 14.26
CA TRP A 599 7.58 -63.14 14.77
C TRP A 599 7.05 -61.77 14.34
N GLN A 600 6.85 -60.86 15.30
CA GLN A 600 6.37 -59.52 15.03
C GLN A 600 7.48 -58.65 14.40
N VAL A 601 7.10 -58.00 13.30
CA VAL A 601 7.88 -56.99 12.58
C VAL A 601 7.07 -55.72 12.59
N PHE A 602 7.71 -54.58 12.84
CA PHE A 602 7.05 -53.30 13.01
C PHE A 602 7.81 -52.18 12.33
N LEU A 603 7.10 -51.08 12.08
CA LEU A 603 7.67 -49.82 11.62
C LEU A 603 7.97 -48.99 12.87
N ASP A 604 9.26 -48.84 13.16
CA ASP A 604 9.82 -48.16 14.34
C ASP A 604 9.83 -46.65 14.08
N THR A 605 8.72 -45.99 14.37
CA THR A 605 8.50 -44.60 13.98
C THR A 605 9.27 -43.63 14.86
N ASN A 606 9.56 -43.99 16.10
CA ASN A 606 10.31 -43.16 17.05
C ASN A 606 11.78 -43.58 17.24
N ASP A 607 12.23 -44.58 16.47
CA ASP A 607 13.59 -45.15 16.48
C ASP A 607 14.09 -45.58 17.86
N ASN A 608 13.18 -45.99 18.73
CA ASN A 608 13.53 -46.50 20.05
C ASN A 608 13.85 -48.02 20.02
N GLY A 609 13.59 -48.68 18.89
CA GLY A 609 13.85 -50.11 18.67
C GLY A 609 12.91 -51.06 19.43
N LEU A 610 11.81 -50.57 19.99
CA LEU A 610 10.79 -51.31 20.72
C LEU A 610 9.45 -51.15 20.01
N LEU A 611 8.62 -52.21 20.03
CA LEU A 611 7.26 -52.13 19.46
C LEU A 611 6.33 -51.39 20.43
N ASP A 612 5.91 -50.20 20.04
CA ASP A 612 4.97 -49.35 20.78
C ASP A 612 3.51 -49.50 20.31
N GLU A 613 2.56 -48.98 21.10
CA GLU A 613 1.11 -49.16 20.89
C GLU A 613 0.60 -48.56 19.56
N ASN A 614 1.27 -47.51 19.06
CA ASN A 614 0.89 -46.77 17.85
C ASN A 614 1.66 -47.21 16.59
N GLU A 615 2.57 -48.18 16.72
CA GLU A 615 3.40 -48.60 15.60
C GLU A 615 2.71 -49.68 14.77
N LYS A 616 2.71 -49.47 13.45
CA LYS A 616 2.17 -50.45 12.51
C LYS A 616 3.05 -51.70 12.56
N PHE A 617 2.48 -52.83 12.95
CA PHE A 617 3.16 -54.12 12.96
C PHE A 617 2.42 -55.18 12.15
N THR A 618 3.18 -56.16 11.69
CA THR A 618 2.69 -57.38 11.07
C THR A 618 3.39 -58.57 11.72
N THR A 619 2.97 -59.78 11.39
CA THR A 619 3.55 -61.00 11.94
C THR A 619 3.94 -61.93 10.81
N THR A 620 5.13 -62.52 10.91
CA THR A 620 5.62 -63.43 9.89
C THR A 620 4.74 -64.67 9.73
N ASP A 621 4.51 -65.09 8.49
CA ASP A 621 3.74 -66.28 8.14
C ASP A 621 4.52 -67.60 8.40
N GLU A 622 3.96 -68.75 7.99
CA GLU A 622 4.58 -70.07 8.18
C GLU A 622 5.95 -70.24 7.48
N ASN A 623 6.28 -69.39 6.49
CA ASN A 623 7.55 -69.38 5.78
C ASN A 623 8.49 -68.27 6.26
N GLY A 624 8.10 -67.51 7.29
CA GLY A 624 8.83 -66.37 7.82
C GLY A 624 8.60 -65.05 7.08
N ASP A 625 7.66 -64.98 6.13
CA ASP A 625 7.41 -63.81 5.29
C ASP A 625 6.48 -62.80 5.95
N TYR A 626 6.71 -61.51 5.70
CA TYR A 626 5.87 -60.42 6.18
C TYR A 626 5.66 -59.34 5.12
N ILE A 627 4.56 -58.58 5.22
CA ILE A 627 4.24 -57.45 4.34
C ILE A 627 3.51 -56.33 5.10
N PHE A 628 3.86 -55.10 4.77
CA PHE A 628 3.15 -53.86 5.08
C PHE A 628 2.53 -53.31 3.79
N THR A 629 1.22 -53.12 3.78
CA THR A 629 0.47 -52.54 2.65
C THR A 629 -0.15 -51.21 3.03
N GLY A 630 -0.51 -50.39 2.04
CA GLY A 630 -1.14 -49.09 2.27
C GLY A 630 -0.20 -48.14 3.00
N LEU A 631 1.06 -48.08 2.59
CA LEU A 631 2.03 -47.13 3.10
C LEU A 631 1.95 -45.87 2.24
N ILE A 632 1.89 -44.71 2.89
CA ILE A 632 2.10 -43.43 2.22
C ILE A 632 3.59 -43.28 1.88
N ALA A 633 3.93 -42.26 1.12
CA ALA A 633 5.34 -41.96 0.90
C ALA A 633 6.01 -41.55 2.22
N GLY A 634 7.28 -41.92 2.40
CA GLY A 634 8.00 -41.67 3.64
C GLY A 634 9.15 -42.63 3.90
N SER A 635 9.99 -42.28 4.89
CA SER A 635 11.11 -43.09 5.34
C SER A 635 10.70 -44.01 6.48
N TYR A 636 10.72 -45.32 6.24
CA TYR A 636 10.30 -46.33 7.20
C TYR A 636 11.50 -47.09 7.78
N LYS A 637 11.60 -47.13 9.10
CA LYS A 637 12.54 -47.99 9.83
C LYS A 637 11.87 -49.29 10.18
N VAL A 638 12.23 -50.37 9.49
CA VAL A 638 11.67 -51.68 9.78
C VAL A 638 12.50 -52.34 10.89
N ARG A 639 11.83 -52.85 11.93
CA ARG A 639 12.43 -53.58 13.04
C ARG A 639 11.64 -54.84 13.34
N LYS A 640 12.25 -55.74 14.13
CA LYS A 640 11.57 -56.93 14.67
C LYS A 640 11.63 -56.91 16.18
N VAL A 641 10.58 -57.42 16.83
CA VAL A 641 10.52 -57.49 18.29
C VAL A 641 11.60 -58.44 18.81
N PRO A 642 12.47 -58.04 19.75
CA PRO A 642 13.44 -58.96 20.34
C PRO A 642 12.76 -60.13 21.06
N LEU A 643 13.26 -61.36 20.86
CA LEU A 643 12.81 -62.53 21.61
C LEU A 643 13.94 -63.04 22.49
N ASN A 644 13.60 -63.35 23.74
CA ASN A 644 14.54 -63.96 24.69
C ASN A 644 15.20 -65.20 24.06
N GLU A 645 16.51 -65.34 24.27
CA GLU A 645 17.38 -66.40 23.73
C GLU A 645 17.79 -66.21 22.25
N TRP A 646 17.17 -65.32 21.47
CA TRP A 646 17.60 -65.07 20.08
C TRP A 646 18.40 -63.78 19.93
N GLN A 647 19.55 -63.86 19.27
CA GLN A 647 20.41 -62.75 18.85
C GLN A 647 20.19 -62.48 17.36
N GLN A 648 20.04 -61.22 16.98
CA GLN A 648 20.00 -60.85 15.57
C GLN A 648 21.42 -60.93 14.98
N THR A 649 21.55 -61.49 13.78
CA THR A 649 22.83 -61.64 13.08
C THR A 649 22.99 -60.68 11.92
N THR A 650 21.89 -60.26 11.29
CA THR A 650 21.90 -59.17 10.31
C THR A 650 21.88 -57.82 11.01
N ASN A 651 22.41 -56.78 10.37
CA ASN A 651 22.12 -55.42 10.81
C ASN A 651 20.61 -55.15 10.67
N ASN A 652 20.11 -54.18 11.44
CA ASN A 652 18.79 -53.63 11.12
C ASN A 652 18.83 -53.05 9.71
N PRO A 653 17.74 -53.18 8.94
CA PRO A 653 17.59 -52.45 7.70
C PRO A 653 17.85 -50.95 7.94
N GLU A 654 18.63 -50.36 7.04
CA GLU A 654 18.69 -48.91 6.88
C GLU A 654 17.28 -48.36 6.60
N ASN A 655 17.11 -47.05 6.72
CA ASN A 655 15.83 -46.40 6.41
C ASN A 655 15.35 -46.77 5.00
N ILE A 656 14.10 -47.23 4.90
CA ILE A 656 13.47 -47.62 3.64
C ILE A 656 12.55 -46.50 3.19
N ASN A 657 12.96 -45.83 2.11
CA ASN A 657 12.16 -44.77 1.53
C ASN A 657 11.11 -45.37 0.58
N ILE A 658 9.84 -45.08 0.85
CA ILE A 658 8.70 -45.36 -0.02
C ILE A 658 8.33 -44.06 -0.73
N ILE A 659 8.16 -44.13 -2.05
CA ILE A 659 7.55 -43.08 -2.88
C ILE A 659 6.23 -43.57 -3.48
N SER A 660 5.43 -42.68 -4.07
CA SER A 660 4.15 -42.98 -4.74
C SER A 660 4.19 -44.28 -5.56
N GLY A 661 3.41 -45.28 -5.12
CA GLY A 661 3.27 -46.59 -5.77
C GLY A 661 4.44 -47.58 -5.60
N SER A 662 5.39 -47.33 -4.71
CA SER A 662 6.56 -48.20 -4.49
C SER A 662 6.22 -49.60 -3.98
N ASN A 663 7.01 -50.60 -4.39
CA ASN A 663 6.96 -51.95 -3.84
C ASN A 663 8.40 -52.41 -3.50
N ILE A 664 8.76 -52.35 -2.22
CA ILE A 664 10.09 -52.69 -1.73
C ILE A 664 10.07 -54.10 -1.13
N THR A 665 10.90 -54.99 -1.68
CA THR A 665 10.99 -56.41 -1.28
C THR A 665 12.34 -56.72 -0.64
N ASP A 666 12.49 -57.94 -0.10
CA ASP A 666 13.76 -58.48 0.42
C ASP A 666 14.34 -57.78 1.67
N VAL A 667 13.49 -57.13 2.46
CA VAL A 667 13.87 -56.54 3.76
C VAL A 667 13.99 -57.66 4.80
N ASN A 668 15.14 -58.32 4.87
CA ASN A 668 15.28 -59.58 5.62
C ASN A 668 16.00 -59.41 6.96
N PHE A 669 15.62 -60.23 7.96
CA PHE A 669 16.32 -60.33 9.24
C PHE A 669 16.85 -61.74 9.50
N GLY A 670 18.15 -61.87 9.74
CA GLY A 670 18.78 -63.10 10.24
C GLY A 670 18.82 -63.12 11.77
N SER A 671 18.50 -64.25 12.38
CA SER A 671 18.56 -64.44 13.83
C SER A 671 19.16 -65.79 14.22
N PHE A 672 19.96 -65.80 15.28
CA PHE A 672 20.67 -66.95 15.81
C PHE A 672 20.50 -67.05 17.33
N ASN A 673 20.29 -68.24 17.89
CA ASN A 673 20.14 -68.44 19.34
C ASN A 673 21.40 -69.13 19.91
N ASN A 674 22.10 -68.46 20.84
CA ASN A 674 23.30 -68.99 21.53
C ASN A 674 23.32 -68.61 23.02
N ASP A 675 23.41 -69.62 23.89
CA ASP A 675 23.66 -69.44 25.32
C ASP A 675 25.01 -68.73 25.61
N SER A 676 25.00 -67.66 26.43
CA SER A 676 26.08 -67.04 27.27
C SER A 676 26.60 -65.59 26.96
N PHE A 677 26.33 -64.66 27.91
CA PHE A 677 26.71 -63.22 28.16
C PHE A 677 28.22 -62.79 28.08
N PRO A 678 28.66 -61.50 28.34
CA PRO A 678 28.20 -60.11 28.01
C PRO A 678 29.33 -59.08 27.58
N ASN A 679 28.91 -57.88 27.07
CA ASN A 679 29.38 -56.43 27.03
C ASN A 679 30.79 -55.98 27.62
N PRO A 680 31.36 -54.72 27.44
CA PRO A 680 30.88 -53.41 26.87
C PRO A 680 31.92 -52.34 26.26
N THR A 681 31.39 -51.14 25.88
CA THR A 681 31.86 -49.70 26.00
C THR A 681 32.85 -48.93 25.06
N SER A 682 32.34 -47.84 24.39
CA SER A 682 32.70 -46.36 24.22
C SER A 682 34.18 -45.82 24.21
N PRO A 683 34.58 -44.52 23.90
CA PRO A 683 33.89 -43.24 23.55
C PRO A 683 34.62 -42.25 22.53
N ILE A 684 34.21 -40.95 22.52
CA ILE A 684 34.42 -39.71 21.66
C ILE A 684 35.64 -38.80 22.05
N ASP A 685 36.14 -37.87 21.19
CA ASP A 685 36.59 -36.45 21.52
C ASP A 685 37.01 -35.53 20.29
N PRO A 686 36.92 -34.16 20.34
CA PRO A 686 37.00 -33.15 19.23
C PRO A 686 38.24 -32.17 19.24
N THR A 687 38.24 -31.08 18.41
CA THR A 687 38.68 -29.65 18.66
C THR A 687 39.45 -28.88 17.53
N ASN A 688 39.00 -27.65 17.16
CA ASN A 688 39.61 -26.28 17.39
C ASN A 688 39.55 -25.21 16.20
N PRO A 689 39.37 -23.87 16.44
CA PRO A 689 39.15 -22.79 15.44
C PRO A 689 40.23 -21.65 15.36
N THR A 690 40.08 -20.68 14.41
CA THR A 690 40.27 -19.17 14.50
C THR A 690 40.49 -18.47 13.12
N PRO A 691 39.98 -17.22 12.89
CA PRO A 691 40.58 -16.27 11.94
C PRO A 691 40.87 -14.84 12.50
N GLN A 692 41.64 -14.04 11.75
CA GLN A 692 42.12 -12.68 12.05
C GLN A 692 41.38 -11.59 11.25
N VAL A 693 41.26 -10.39 11.86
CA VAL A 693 40.61 -9.15 11.40
C VAL A 693 41.50 -8.28 10.49
N ILE A 694 40.89 -7.64 9.48
CA ILE A 694 41.29 -6.37 8.83
C ILE A 694 40.02 -5.48 8.76
N LEU A 695 40.15 -4.16 8.98
CA LEU A 695 39.05 -3.18 8.91
C LEU A 695 38.98 -2.55 7.51
N GLU A 696 37.92 -2.84 6.76
CA GLU A 696 37.28 -1.93 5.79
C GLU A 696 36.00 -1.36 6.46
N ILE A 697 35.55 -0.20 5.99
CA ILE A 697 34.28 0.40 6.41
C ILE A 697 33.27 -0.18 5.41
N ASP A 698 32.87 -1.42 5.69
CA ASP A 698 31.81 -2.12 4.97
C ASP A 698 30.45 -1.66 5.54
N CYS A 699 29.43 -1.71 4.69
CA CYS A 699 28.02 -1.52 5.00
C CYS A 699 27.62 -2.18 6.33
N PHE A 700 26.69 -1.54 7.03
CA PHE A 700 26.40 -1.84 8.44
C PHE A 700 25.95 -3.29 8.67
N CYS A 701 25.38 -3.95 7.65
CA CYS A 701 24.88 -5.33 7.69
C CYS A 701 25.95 -6.37 8.04
N ASP A 702 27.16 -6.25 7.50
CA ASP A 702 28.24 -7.26 7.64
C ASP A 702 28.84 -7.30 9.06
N ARG A 703 28.42 -6.35 9.93
CA ARG A 703 28.82 -6.25 11.35
C ARG A 703 27.78 -6.79 12.33
N ILE A 704 26.60 -7.19 11.86
CA ILE A 704 25.52 -7.71 12.70
C ILE A 704 25.27 -9.15 12.31
N THR A 705 25.88 -10.08 13.06
CA THR A 705 25.58 -11.50 12.91
C THR A 705 24.22 -11.80 13.54
N THR A 706 23.33 -12.46 12.80
CA THR A 706 22.10 -13.06 13.30
C THR A 706 22.36 -13.76 14.65
N PRO A 707 21.51 -13.54 15.68
CA PRO A 707 21.52 -14.39 16.86
C PRO A 707 21.24 -15.83 16.39
N ASP A 708 22.05 -16.79 16.83
CA ASP A 708 21.78 -18.22 16.62
C ASP A 708 20.52 -18.63 17.40
N VAL A 709 19.35 -18.35 16.81
CA VAL A 709 18.01 -18.63 17.34
C VAL A 709 17.71 -20.13 17.40
N ASN A 710 18.55 -20.97 16.77
CA ASN A 710 18.47 -22.42 16.89
C ASN A 710 18.94 -22.96 18.25
N ASN A 711 19.37 -22.10 19.17
CA ASN A 711 19.92 -22.48 20.47
C ASN A 711 19.03 -22.10 21.67
N LEU A 712 17.71 -22.13 21.48
CA LEU A 712 16.76 -22.12 22.60
C LEU A 712 17.06 -23.33 23.50
N PRO A 713 17.17 -23.14 24.83
CA PRO A 713 17.45 -24.25 25.73
C PRO A 713 16.33 -25.28 25.64
N ASN A 714 16.68 -26.57 25.49
CA ASN A 714 15.76 -27.67 25.80
C ASN A 714 15.31 -27.53 27.27
N VAL A 715 14.19 -26.85 27.50
CA VAL A 715 13.64 -26.66 28.84
C VAL A 715 12.92 -27.95 29.22
N SER A 716 13.56 -28.73 30.09
CA SER A 716 12.90 -29.80 30.81
C SER A 716 11.82 -29.22 31.71
N VAL A 717 10.57 -29.62 31.50
CA VAL A 717 9.41 -29.22 32.31
C VAL A 717 9.58 -29.72 33.76
N GLU A 718 9.88 -28.81 34.69
CA GLU A 718 9.84 -29.09 36.13
C GLU A 718 8.45 -28.73 36.69
N ILE A 719 7.53 -29.70 36.67
CA ILE A 719 6.16 -29.52 37.14
C ILE A 719 6.12 -29.57 38.68
N ASN A 720 5.77 -28.45 39.31
CA ASN A 720 5.50 -28.40 40.74
C ASN A 720 4.07 -28.89 41.03
N SER A 721 3.80 -29.35 42.27
CA SER A 721 2.56 -30.04 42.63
C SER A 721 1.28 -29.16 42.65
N THR A 722 1.31 -27.99 42.02
CA THR A 722 0.19 -27.03 41.87
C THR A 722 -0.15 -26.70 40.41
N ASP A 723 0.61 -27.24 39.47
CA ASP A 723 0.53 -26.96 38.04
C ASP A 723 -0.41 -27.98 37.38
N SER A 724 -1.23 -27.55 36.42
CA SER A 724 -2.21 -28.42 35.75
C SER A 724 -1.79 -28.71 34.30
N ILE A 725 -1.91 -29.97 33.90
CA ILE A 725 -1.69 -30.41 32.51
C ILE A 725 -3.04 -30.82 31.92
N GLN A 726 -3.36 -30.31 30.74
CA GLN A 726 -4.55 -30.66 29.98
C GLN A 726 -4.15 -31.19 28.60
N PHE A 727 -4.90 -32.18 28.15
CA PHE A 727 -4.68 -32.90 26.90
C PHE A 727 -6.01 -32.96 26.17
N GLY A 728 -5.99 -32.56 24.91
CA GLY A 728 -7.05 -32.78 23.94
C GLY A 728 -7.06 -34.21 23.40
N ASP A 729 -7.79 -34.41 22.31
CA ASP A 729 -7.90 -35.65 21.55
C ASP A 729 -7.81 -35.40 20.03
N GLU A 730 -8.54 -36.17 19.21
CA GLU A 730 -8.54 -35.98 17.76
C GLU A 730 -9.74 -35.12 17.26
N GLU A 731 -10.54 -34.58 18.19
CA GLU A 731 -11.68 -33.72 17.91
C GLU A 731 -11.38 -32.26 18.30
N ASN A 732 -12.10 -31.29 17.73
CA ASN A 732 -12.01 -29.89 18.14
C ASN A 732 -12.31 -29.71 19.65
N ASN A 733 -11.35 -29.21 20.40
CA ASN A 733 -11.36 -29.11 21.84
C ASN A 733 -11.32 -27.66 22.34
N LEU A 734 -11.85 -27.42 23.53
CA LEU A 734 -11.69 -26.17 24.26
C LEU A 734 -10.95 -26.46 25.56
N LEU A 735 -9.68 -26.06 25.62
CA LEU A 735 -8.78 -26.25 26.77
C LEU A 735 -8.63 -24.92 27.50
N ILE A 736 -8.92 -24.90 28.80
CA ILE A 736 -8.89 -23.66 29.60
C ILE A 736 -8.07 -23.90 30.85
N ALA A 737 -6.96 -23.18 30.96
CA ALA A 737 -6.07 -23.22 32.10
C ALA A 737 -6.65 -22.50 33.34
N THR A 738 -5.96 -22.73 34.45
CA THR A 738 -6.18 -22.11 35.75
C THR A 738 -5.18 -20.97 35.94
N ASN A 739 -5.32 -20.15 36.98
CA ASN A 739 -4.42 -18.99 37.21
C ASN A 739 -2.97 -19.36 37.64
N ASN A 740 -2.50 -20.58 37.41
CA ASN A 740 -1.13 -21.03 37.71
C ASN A 740 -0.47 -21.47 36.40
N ASN A 741 0.85 -21.60 36.36
CA ASN A 741 1.58 -22.19 35.24
C ASN A 741 1.01 -23.57 34.84
N ASN A 742 0.62 -23.72 33.59
CA ASN A 742 -0.11 -24.84 33.04
C ASN A 742 0.53 -25.33 31.73
N ALA A 743 0.17 -26.54 31.33
CA ALA A 743 0.56 -27.10 30.04
C ALA A 743 -0.69 -27.64 29.33
N LEU A 744 -1.02 -27.06 28.17
CA LEU A 744 -2.19 -27.40 27.36
C LEU A 744 -1.70 -27.94 26.01
N PHE A 745 -2.21 -29.12 25.62
CA PHE A 745 -1.87 -29.76 24.35
C PHE A 745 -3.16 -30.12 23.61
N GLY A 746 -3.42 -29.55 22.42
CA GLY A 746 -4.60 -29.80 21.60
C GLY A 746 -4.58 -31.16 20.90
N PHE A 747 -3.46 -31.49 20.26
CA PHE A 747 -3.22 -32.68 19.42
C PHE A 747 -3.78 -32.56 18.00
N ASN A 748 -4.94 -33.16 17.67
CA ASN A 748 -5.49 -33.00 16.32
C ASN A 748 -6.89 -32.39 16.42
N GLY A 749 -7.24 -31.54 15.45
CA GLY A 749 -8.52 -30.86 15.41
C GLY A 749 -8.34 -29.36 15.30
N GLU A 750 -9.42 -28.61 15.18
CA GLU A 750 -9.36 -27.15 15.33
C GLU A 750 -9.67 -26.82 16.79
N ASP A 751 -8.63 -26.62 17.58
CA ASP A 751 -8.71 -26.46 19.02
C ASP A 751 -8.74 -25.00 19.44
N THR A 752 -9.19 -24.75 20.67
CA THR A 752 -9.10 -23.46 21.33
C THR A 752 -8.40 -23.62 22.67
N LEU A 753 -7.24 -23.01 22.82
CA LEU A 753 -6.42 -23.09 24.02
C LEU A 753 -6.37 -21.71 24.71
N LEU A 754 -6.70 -21.66 26.01
CA LEU A 754 -6.68 -20.44 26.82
C LEU A 754 -5.76 -20.64 28.04
N GLY A 755 -4.60 -19.97 28.11
CA GLY A 755 -3.59 -20.11 29.18
C GLY A 755 -3.90 -19.32 30.46
N GLY A 756 -4.39 -18.09 30.35
CA GLY A 756 -4.94 -17.37 31.51
C GLY A 756 -3.96 -16.38 32.14
N ILE A 757 -3.37 -16.67 33.31
CA ILE A 757 -2.52 -15.71 34.06
C ILE A 757 -1.13 -16.32 34.40
N GLY A 758 -0.96 -17.62 34.16
CA GLY A 758 0.27 -18.33 34.50
C GLY A 758 1.36 -18.10 33.46
N ALA A 759 2.60 -18.51 33.75
CA ALA A 759 3.55 -18.76 32.67
C ALA A 759 3.28 -20.16 32.13
N ASP A 760 2.59 -20.22 31.00
CA ASP A 760 1.95 -21.40 30.47
C ASP A 760 2.71 -21.98 29.26
N ASN A 761 2.47 -23.25 28.96
CA ASN A 761 2.97 -23.93 27.77
C ASN A 761 1.77 -24.42 26.96
N LEU A 762 1.55 -23.84 25.79
CA LEU A 762 0.39 -24.09 24.95
C LEU A 762 0.87 -24.66 23.62
N ILE A 763 0.33 -25.81 23.24
CA ILE A 763 0.66 -26.47 21.98
C ILE A 763 -0.64 -26.82 21.28
N GLY A 764 -0.91 -26.22 20.11
CA GLY A 764 -2.07 -26.48 19.26
C GLY A 764 -2.06 -27.92 18.76
N GLY A 765 -1.21 -28.19 17.76
CA GLY A 765 -1.00 -29.55 17.26
C GLY A 765 -1.20 -29.65 15.75
N THR A 766 -2.27 -30.27 15.29
CA THR A 766 -2.59 -30.35 13.86
C THR A 766 -4.00 -29.84 13.66
N GLY A 767 -4.21 -29.00 12.64
CA GLY A 767 -5.49 -28.33 12.39
C GLY A 767 -5.40 -26.85 12.76
N ASN A 768 -6.40 -26.07 12.38
CA ASN A 768 -6.36 -24.61 12.52
C ASN A 768 -6.80 -24.23 13.94
N ASP A 769 -5.84 -23.94 14.79
CA ASP A 769 -6.02 -23.71 16.21
C ASP A 769 -6.18 -22.22 16.55
N LEU A 770 -6.88 -21.96 17.66
CA LEU A 770 -7.02 -20.63 18.25
C LEU A 770 -6.38 -20.63 19.64
N ILE A 771 -5.22 -20.00 19.76
CA ILE A 771 -4.41 -20.06 20.98
C ILE A 771 -4.28 -18.68 21.60
N PHE A 772 -4.63 -18.55 22.89
CA PHE A 772 -4.42 -17.35 23.70
C PHE A 772 -3.53 -17.69 24.90
N GLY A 773 -2.34 -17.09 24.95
CA GLY A 773 -1.40 -17.20 26.08
C GLY A 773 -2.03 -16.68 27.37
N GLY A 774 -2.26 -15.37 27.44
CA GLY A 774 -2.87 -14.72 28.60
C GLY A 774 -1.89 -13.78 29.26
N ASP A 775 -2.03 -13.52 30.56
CA ASP A 775 -0.96 -12.83 31.28
C ASP A 775 0.13 -13.85 31.58
N GLY A 776 1.41 -13.53 31.42
CA GLY A 776 2.44 -14.51 31.73
C GLY A 776 3.78 -14.28 31.06
N ARG A 777 4.56 -15.36 31.03
CA ARG A 777 5.59 -15.55 30.00
C ARG A 777 5.27 -16.92 29.45
N ASP A 778 4.63 -16.93 28.31
CA ASP A 778 4.07 -18.12 27.74
C ASP A 778 5.00 -18.69 26.69
N TRP A 779 4.96 -20.01 26.55
CA TRP A 779 5.54 -20.69 25.43
C TRP A 779 4.40 -21.26 24.60
N ILE A 780 4.24 -20.74 23.39
CA ILE A 780 3.16 -21.09 22.49
C ILE A 780 3.72 -21.72 21.21
N GLY A 781 3.15 -22.85 20.80
CA GLY A 781 3.42 -23.47 19.51
C GLY A 781 2.11 -23.80 18.78
N GLY A 782 1.92 -23.27 17.58
CA GLY A 782 0.81 -23.62 16.69
C GLY A 782 0.94 -25.07 16.20
N ASN A 783 2.08 -25.35 15.56
CA ASN A 783 2.47 -26.56 14.84
C ASN A 783 1.90 -26.61 13.42
N GLU A 784 1.13 -27.64 13.04
CA GLU A 784 0.63 -27.77 11.66
C GLU A 784 -0.79 -27.18 11.58
N GLY A 785 -1.04 -26.20 10.74
CA GLY A 785 -2.36 -25.57 10.65
C GLY A 785 -2.26 -24.13 10.15
N GLU A 786 -3.40 -23.53 9.79
CA GLU A 786 -3.45 -22.05 9.74
C GLU A 786 -3.96 -21.56 11.10
N ASP A 787 -3.03 -21.29 12.01
CA ASP A 787 -3.32 -21.00 13.40
C ASP A 787 -3.52 -19.50 13.64
N ILE A 788 -4.34 -19.18 14.64
CA ILE A 788 -4.46 -17.82 15.17
C ILE A 788 -3.91 -17.86 16.59
N ILE A 789 -2.77 -17.20 16.79
CA ILE A 789 -2.04 -17.21 18.05
C ILE A 789 -1.96 -15.79 18.61
N ASN A 790 -2.28 -15.61 19.89
CA ASN A 790 -2.13 -14.34 20.59
C ASN A 790 -1.45 -14.56 21.95
N GLY A 791 -0.26 -13.97 22.15
CA GLY A 791 0.48 -14.04 23.43
C GLY A 791 -0.27 -13.35 24.57
N ASN A 792 -0.93 -12.23 24.28
CA ASN A 792 -1.54 -11.28 25.23
C ASN A 792 -0.48 -10.57 26.10
N GLU A 793 -0.58 -10.54 27.44
CA GLU A 793 0.34 -9.74 28.27
C GLU A 793 1.53 -10.60 28.69
N GLY A 794 2.75 -10.30 28.27
CA GLY A 794 3.87 -11.13 28.66
C GLY A 794 5.18 -10.83 27.98
N ASN A 795 6.11 -11.77 28.08
CA ASN A 795 7.35 -11.73 27.32
C ASN A 795 7.47 -13.12 26.73
N ASP A 796 6.70 -13.36 25.69
CA ASP A 796 6.27 -14.65 25.23
C ASP A 796 7.23 -15.21 24.18
N LEU A 797 7.20 -16.54 24.05
CA LEU A 797 7.92 -17.28 23.03
C LEU A 797 6.90 -17.99 22.16
N ILE A 798 6.70 -17.49 20.95
CA ILE A 798 5.66 -17.95 20.04
C ILE A 798 6.30 -18.51 18.77
N ASN A 799 5.78 -19.64 18.30
CA ASN A 799 6.20 -20.26 17.06
C ASN A 799 4.96 -20.83 16.33
N GLY A 800 4.65 -20.29 15.16
CA GLY A 800 3.57 -20.77 14.28
C GLY A 800 3.86 -22.19 13.79
N ASN A 801 5.03 -22.38 13.19
CA ASN A 801 5.60 -23.59 12.59
C ASN A 801 5.19 -23.87 11.14
N GLN A 802 4.10 -24.56 10.84
CA GLN A 802 3.76 -24.97 9.48
C GLN A 802 2.33 -24.56 9.14
N GLY A 803 2.18 -23.80 8.07
CA GLY A 803 0.91 -23.29 7.58
C GLY A 803 0.84 -21.78 7.73
N ASN A 804 -0.14 -21.14 7.09
CA ASN A 804 -0.23 -19.68 7.06
C ASN A 804 -0.81 -19.17 8.38
N ASP A 805 0.06 -18.87 9.33
CA ASP A 805 -0.31 -18.50 10.68
C ASP A 805 -0.57 -17.00 10.80
N THR A 806 -1.45 -16.62 11.72
CA THR A 806 -1.62 -15.24 12.18
C THR A 806 -1.21 -15.15 13.63
N VAL A 807 -0.10 -14.47 13.90
CA VAL A 807 0.51 -14.40 15.23
C VAL A 807 0.55 -12.96 15.73
N TYR A 808 -0.02 -12.75 16.92
CA TYR A 808 0.05 -11.51 17.69
C TYR A 808 0.96 -11.75 18.91
N GLY A 809 2.07 -11.03 19.02
CA GLY A 809 2.97 -11.04 20.18
C GLY A 809 2.21 -10.58 21.42
N GLY A 810 1.70 -9.36 21.36
CA GLY A 810 0.83 -8.78 22.38
C GLY A 810 1.53 -7.65 23.12
N GLN A 811 1.45 -7.62 24.45
CA GLN A 811 2.14 -6.63 25.26
C GLN A 811 3.38 -7.23 25.90
N GLY A 812 4.55 -6.72 25.55
CA GLY A 812 5.80 -6.84 26.26
C GLY A 812 6.96 -6.99 25.29
N ASN A 813 7.91 -7.88 25.56
CA ASN A 813 9.00 -8.08 24.60
C ASN A 813 9.00 -9.55 24.25
N ASP A 814 8.44 -9.84 23.09
CA ASP A 814 8.08 -11.15 22.61
C ASP A 814 9.09 -11.64 21.59
N PHE A 815 9.20 -12.96 21.49
CA PHE A 815 9.95 -13.62 20.44
C PHE A 815 8.97 -14.43 19.62
N VAL A 816 8.75 -14.01 18.37
CA VAL A 816 7.75 -14.58 17.48
C VAL A 816 8.42 -15.14 16.25
N ARG A 817 8.07 -16.38 15.91
CA ARG A 817 8.43 -17.04 14.65
C ARG A 817 7.18 -17.46 13.89
N GLY A 818 7.13 -17.12 12.61
CA GLY A 818 6.13 -17.63 11.66
C GLY A 818 6.38 -19.10 11.40
N GLY A 819 7.44 -19.41 10.65
CA GLY A 819 7.94 -20.76 10.47
C GLY A 819 8.05 -21.16 9.01
N GLN A 820 7.06 -21.86 8.47
CA GLN A 820 6.98 -22.30 7.08
C GLN A 820 5.63 -21.88 6.54
N ASP A 821 5.62 -21.50 5.27
CA ASP A 821 4.46 -20.95 4.56
C ASP A 821 4.26 -19.45 4.91
N ASN A 822 3.21 -18.82 4.38
CA ASN A 822 3.11 -17.36 4.38
C ASN A 822 2.40 -16.86 5.64
N ASP A 823 3.15 -16.29 6.55
CA ASP A 823 2.69 -15.91 7.88
C ASP A 823 2.38 -14.41 7.99
N LEU A 824 1.48 -14.07 8.92
CA LEU A 824 1.22 -12.69 9.36
C LEU A 824 1.66 -12.54 10.82
N LEU A 825 2.71 -11.78 11.05
CA LEU A 825 3.28 -11.53 12.38
C LEU A 825 3.07 -10.08 12.80
N LEU A 826 2.53 -9.87 14.00
CA LEU A 826 2.39 -8.57 14.63
C LEU A 826 3.08 -8.62 16.00
N GLY A 827 4.11 -7.81 16.25
CA GLY A 827 4.72 -7.71 17.58
C GLY A 827 3.78 -7.05 18.60
N ASP A 828 3.03 -6.04 18.16
CA ASP A 828 2.11 -5.21 18.94
C ASP A 828 2.82 -4.18 19.84
N ILE A 829 2.90 -4.37 21.16
CA ILE A 829 3.45 -3.36 22.07
C ILE A 829 4.71 -3.88 22.76
N GLY A 830 5.80 -3.14 22.56
CA GLY A 830 7.10 -3.33 23.20
C GLY A 830 8.14 -3.86 22.23
N ASN A 831 9.38 -4.06 22.70
CA ASN A 831 10.50 -4.33 21.79
C ASN A 831 10.57 -5.82 21.45
N ASP A 832 10.06 -6.17 20.28
CA ASP A 832 9.85 -7.54 19.86
C ASP A 832 10.98 -8.05 18.96
N THR A 833 11.07 -9.37 18.86
CA THR A 833 11.91 -10.05 17.87
C THR A 833 11.03 -10.93 17.02
N LEU A 834 10.89 -10.58 15.75
CA LEU A 834 9.99 -11.22 14.80
C LEU A 834 10.81 -11.89 13.68
N ALA A 835 10.47 -13.11 13.32
CA ALA A 835 11.10 -13.83 12.21
C ALA A 835 10.06 -14.58 11.39
N GLY A 836 9.95 -14.27 10.10
CA GLY A 836 9.07 -14.97 9.15
C GLY A 836 9.54 -16.40 8.89
N ASP A 837 10.87 -16.58 8.79
CA ASP A 837 11.57 -17.83 8.50
C ASP A 837 11.43 -18.27 7.03
N ARG A 838 10.41 -19.03 6.62
CA ARG A 838 10.26 -19.45 5.21
C ARG A 838 8.85 -19.18 4.73
N GLY A 839 8.71 -18.42 3.67
CA GLY A 839 7.42 -18.06 3.13
C GLY A 839 7.50 -16.65 2.58
N ASN A 840 6.41 -16.18 1.99
CA ASN A 840 6.25 -14.76 1.73
C ASN A 840 5.45 -14.18 2.90
N ASP A 841 6.16 -13.68 3.88
CA ASP A 841 5.66 -13.29 5.18
C ASP A 841 5.26 -11.81 5.22
N SER A 842 4.36 -11.47 6.12
CA SER A 842 3.98 -10.08 6.42
C SER A 842 4.25 -9.78 7.88
N ILE A 843 5.26 -8.96 8.16
CA ILE A 843 5.79 -8.73 9.49
C ILE A 843 5.60 -7.25 9.87
N PHE A 844 4.95 -7.01 11.00
CA PHE A 844 4.71 -5.68 11.55
C PHE A 844 5.29 -5.59 12.96
N GLY A 845 6.27 -4.70 13.16
CA GLY A 845 6.93 -4.47 14.46
C GLY A 845 5.91 -4.16 15.55
N GLY A 846 5.12 -3.10 15.38
CA GLY A 846 4.10 -2.75 16.36
C GLY A 846 3.82 -1.26 16.39
N GLY A 847 3.39 -0.74 17.55
CA GLY A 847 3.19 0.70 17.69
C GLY A 847 3.24 1.19 19.13
N SER A 848 3.68 2.44 19.27
CA SER A 848 3.92 3.07 20.58
C SER A 848 2.83 2.82 21.65
N ASN A 849 3.27 2.35 22.81
CA ASN A 849 2.43 2.26 24.00
C ASN A 849 1.79 3.61 24.37
N ALA A 850 0.69 3.59 25.13
CA ALA A 850 -0.02 4.80 25.59
C ALA A 850 0.83 5.82 26.41
N SER A 851 2.10 5.49 26.73
CA SER A 851 3.09 6.38 27.32
C SER A 851 3.95 7.15 26.31
N GLY A 852 3.84 6.86 25.01
CA GLY A 852 4.58 7.52 23.93
C GLY A 852 6.08 7.16 23.92
N ASN A 853 6.45 5.96 24.38
CA ASN A 853 7.77 5.41 24.04
C ASN A 853 7.60 4.66 22.71
N SER A 854 8.43 4.98 21.72
CA SER A 854 8.61 4.17 20.52
C SER A 854 9.23 2.83 20.93
N ASP A 855 8.78 1.76 20.29
CA ASP A 855 9.15 0.38 20.61
C ASP A 855 10.15 -0.06 19.53
N ASN A 856 11.36 -0.50 19.93
CA ASN A 856 12.42 -0.78 18.95
C ASN A 856 12.49 -2.28 18.67
N ASP A 857 12.11 -2.66 17.46
CA ASP A 857 11.91 -4.04 17.04
C ASP A 857 13.10 -4.58 16.24
N LEU A 858 13.24 -5.90 16.28
CA LEU A 858 14.21 -6.65 15.48
C LEU A 858 13.46 -7.63 14.58
N MET A 859 13.55 -7.44 13.27
CA MET A 859 12.77 -8.17 12.29
C MET A 859 13.65 -8.89 11.26
N PHE A 860 13.27 -10.13 10.94
CA PHE A 860 13.88 -10.95 9.91
C PHE A 860 12.79 -11.49 8.98
N GLY A 861 12.84 -11.18 7.68
CA GLY A 861 11.94 -11.74 6.68
C GLY A 861 12.15 -13.24 6.57
N GLY A 862 13.34 -13.62 6.11
CA GLY A 862 13.73 -15.01 6.01
C GLY A 862 13.95 -15.39 4.57
N SER A 863 13.31 -16.46 4.09
CA SER A 863 13.34 -16.81 2.67
C SER A 863 11.96 -16.66 2.04
N GLY A 864 11.87 -15.90 0.96
CA GLY A 864 10.66 -15.61 0.20
C GLY A 864 10.52 -14.12 -0.03
N ASP A 865 9.51 -13.69 -0.79
CA ASP A 865 9.33 -12.25 -1.05
C ASP A 865 8.47 -11.66 0.09
N ASP A 866 9.11 -11.01 1.06
CA ASP A 866 8.53 -10.60 2.33
C ASP A 866 8.07 -9.13 2.34
N LEU A 867 7.09 -8.83 3.19
CA LEU A 867 6.62 -7.46 3.49
C LEU A 867 6.91 -7.12 4.95
N LEU A 868 7.77 -6.15 5.19
CA LEU A 868 8.22 -5.76 6.53
C LEU A 868 7.88 -4.30 6.83
N HIS A 869 7.25 -4.05 7.98
CA HIS A 869 6.92 -2.71 8.48
C HIS A 869 7.42 -2.53 9.92
N GLY A 870 8.41 -1.68 10.17
CA GLY A 870 8.88 -1.36 11.53
C GLY A 870 7.86 -0.54 12.32
N ASN A 871 7.31 0.49 11.68
CA ASN A 871 6.30 1.43 12.19
C ASN A 871 6.86 2.57 13.06
N THR A 872 7.00 2.40 14.37
CA THR A 872 7.48 3.49 15.25
C THR A 872 8.52 2.97 16.20
N GLY A 873 9.73 3.49 16.15
CA GLY A 873 10.85 2.90 16.89
C GLY A 873 12.12 3.07 16.11
N ASN A 874 13.27 2.93 16.78
CA ASN A 874 14.51 2.74 16.06
C ASN A 874 14.66 1.24 15.78
N ASP A 875 14.10 0.79 14.68
CA ASP A 875 13.95 -0.60 14.31
C ASP A 875 15.20 -1.12 13.58
N THR A 876 15.36 -2.44 13.58
CA THR A 876 16.39 -3.13 12.82
C THR A 876 15.74 -4.23 11.99
N ILE A 877 15.76 -4.08 10.67
CA ILE A 877 15.01 -4.91 9.73
C ILE A 877 15.96 -5.55 8.73
N PHE A 878 15.81 -6.87 8.54
CA PHE A 878 16.52 -7.65 7.53
C PHE A 878 15.49 -8.35 6.64
N GLY A 879 15.51 -8.10 5.32
CA GLY A 879 14.71 -8.86 4.35
C GLY A 879 15.20 -10.30 4.25
N GLU A 880 16.52 -10.47 4.09
CA GLU A 880 17.23 -11.74 3.91
C GLU A 880 17.18 -12.30 2.46
N GLU A 881 16.59 -13.46 2.18
CA GLU A 881 16.58 -14.05 0.83
C GLU A 881 15.22 -13.83 0.14
N GLY A 882 15.16 -13.08 -0.96
CA GLY A 882 13.92 -12.87 -1.73
C GLY A 882 13.81 -11.43 -2.21
N ASN A 883 12.77 -11.10 -2.99
CA ASN A 883 12.54 -9.71 -3.38
C ASN A 883 11.63 -9.04 -2.34
N ASP A 884 12.25 -8.42 -1.35
CA ASP A 884 11.56 -7.92 -0.17
C ASP A 884 11.07 -6.50 -0.35
N THR A 885 9.99 -6.16 0.36
CA THR A 885 9.50 -4.79 0.49
C THR A 885 9.55 -4.37 1.94
N VAL A 886 10.39 -3.38 2.25
CA VAL A 886 10.61 -2.89 3.62
C VAL A 886 10.18 -1.43 3.75
N HIS A 887 9.34 -1.17 4.76
CA HIS A 887 8.99 0.15 5.26
C HIS A 887 9.52 0.30 6.69
N ALA A 888 10.56 1.11 6.88
CA ALA A 888 11.22 1.24 8.17
C ALA A 888 10.27 1.92 9.19
N GLY A 889 9.73 3.09 8.84
CA GLY A 889 8.64 3.72 9.57
C GLY A 889 8.98 5.11 10.10
N GLN A 890 8.98 5.28 11.42
CA GLN A 890 9.29 6.54 12.10
C GLN A 890 10.44 6.31 13.08
N ASP A 891 11.28 7.33 13.20
CA ASP A 891 12.51 7.35 14.01
C ASP A 891 13.70 6.74 13.24
N ASP A 892 14.93 6.82 13.78
CA ASP A 892 16.13 6.45 13.01
C ASP A 892 16.28 4.91 12.93
N ASP A 893 16.12 4.34 11.74
CA ASP A 893 16.06 2.91 11.48
C ASP A 893 17.33 2.32 10.84
N ILE A 894 17.44 0.99 10.90
CA ILE A 894 18.47 0.22 10.19
C ILE A 894 17.77 -0.84 9.33
N VAL A 895 17.97 -0.79 8.01
CA VAL A 895 17.39 -1.75 7.07
C VAL A 895 18.47 -2.37 6.19
N CYS A 896 18.39 -3.69 6.00
CA CYS A 896 19.12 -4.43 4.99
C CYS A 896 18.14 -5.24 4.13
N GLY A 897 18.18 -5.07 2.82
CA GLY A 897 17.42 -5.88 1.86
C GLY A 897 17.90 -7.33 1.89
N GLY A 898 19.12 -7.56 1.41
CA GLY A 898 19.74 -8.88 1.43
C GLY A 898 19.97 -9.39 0.02
N VAL A 899 19.55 -10.62 -0.27
CA VAL A 899 19.69 -11.22 -1.59
C VAL A 899 18.36 -11.13 -2.34
N GLY A 900 18.28 -10.28 -3.36
CA GLY A 900 17.12 -10.16 -4.23
C GLY A 900 16.98 -8.76 -4.81
N GLU A 901 15.99 -8.54 -5.69
CA GLU A 901 15.69 -7.18 -6.15
C GLU A 901 14.73 -6.52 -5.16
N ASP A 902 15.28 -5.83 -4.17
CA ASP A 902 14.55 -5.31 -3.02
C ASP A 902 14.00 -3.89 -3.22
N LEU A 903 12.95 -3.59 -2.47
CA LEU A 903 12.30 -2.28 -2.41
C LEU A 903 12.32 -1.76 -0.97
N LEU A 904 13.19 -0.78 -0.69
CA LEU A 904 13.43 -0.27 0.65
C LEU A 904 12.95 1.18 0.79
N TYR A 905 12.21 1.46 1.86
CA TYR A 905 11.79 2.79 2.27
C TYR A 905 12.27 3.07 3.70
N GLY A 906 13.13 4.09 3.90
CA GLY A 906 13.47 4.59 5.23
C GLY A 906 12.31 5.35 5.89
N ASP A 907 11.42 5.91 5.08
CA ASP A 907 10.22 6.63 5.53
C ASP A 907 10.55 7.94 6.29
N PHE A 908 10.61 7.94 7.63
CA PHE A 908 10.87 9.14 8.45
C PHE A 908 11.96 8.87 9.49
N GLY A 909 13.07 9.58 9.41
CA GLY A 909 14.18 9.35 10.33
C GLY A 909 15.49 9.64 9.65
N ASN A 910 16.60 9.54 10.39
CA ASN A 910 17.92 9.50 9.78
C ASN A 910 18.30 8.03 9.64
N ASP A 911 17.97 7.44 8.50
CA ASP A 911 17.95 5.99 8.35
C ASP A 911 19.27 5.46 7.80
N SER A 912 19.55 4.20 8.11
CA SER A 912 20.67 3.45 7.55
C SER A 912 20.15 2.31 6.69
N LEU A 913 20.17 2.49 5.37
CA LEU A 913 19.58 1.58 4.39
C LEU A 913 20.69 0.88 3.58
N CYS A 914 20.52 -0.41 3.29
CA CYS A 914 21.39 -1.15 2.38
C CYS A 914 20.60 -2.14 1.51
N GLY A 915 20.82 -2.11 0.19
CA GLY A 915 20.27 -3.10 -0.74
C GLY A 915 20.94 -4.47 -0.61
N ASP A 916 22.28 -4.49 -0.62
CA ASP A 916 23.15 -5.69 -0.55
C ASP A 916 23.35 -6.37 -1.92
N ASP A 917 22.84 -7.57 -2.20
CA ASP A 917 23.07 -8.28 -3.49
C ASP A 917 21.87 -8.10 -4.45
N ASP A 918 22.13 -7.94 -5.76
CA ASP A 918 21.17 -7.77 -6.87
C ASP A 918 20.69 -6.31 -7.09
N ASN A 919 19.69 -6.04 -7.96
CA ASN A 919 19.36 -4.66 -8.37
C ASN A 919 18.25 -4.09 -7.48
N ASP A 920 18.60 -3.15 -6.62
CA ASP A 920 17.68 -2.64 -5.59
C ASP A 920 17.08 -1.28 -5.94
N THR A 921 15.91 -1.00 -5.35
CA THR A 921 15.31 0.33 -5.34
C THR A 921 15.18 0.84 -3.92
N ILE A 922 15.87 1.94 -3.61
CA ILE A 922 15.96 2.48 -2.25
C ILE A 922 15.48 3.92 -2.21
N PHE A 923 14.60 4.22 -1.24
CA PHE A 923 14.12 5.56 -0.92
C PHE A 923 14.53 5.90 0.52
N GLY A 924 15.37 6.93 0.69
CA GLY A 924 15.74 7.48 2.00
C GLY A 924 14.52 7.93 2.80
N GLY A 925 13.82 8.97 2.33
CA GLY A 925 12.57 9.44 2.97
C GLY A 925 11.30 9.49 2.11
N ASN A 926 10.16 9.80 2.73
CA ASN A 926 8.81 9.82 2.12
C ASN A 926 8.47 11.02 1.18
N GLY A 927 9.47 11.81 0.76
CA GLY A 927 9.33 12.85 -0.27
C GLY A 927 8.32 13.98 0.01
N GLY A 928 7.86 14.18 1.25
CA GLY A 928 6.68 15.01 1.56
C GLY A 928 6.73 16.01 2.73
N GLU A 929 7.74 16.03 3.61
CA GLU A 929 7.67 16.77 4.89
C GLU A 929 8.92 17.59 5.24
N THR A 930 8.78 18.86 5.65
CA THR A 930 9.92 19.82 5.76
C THR A 930 10.49 20.06 7.18
N SER A 931 10.39 19.14 8.15
CA SER A 931 10.67 19.50 9.57
C SER A 931 11.41 18.52 10.49
N ALA A 932 11.80 17.31 10.08
CA ALA A 932 12.77 16.48 10.80
C ALA A 932 14.14 16.51 10.08
N SER A 933 15.23 16.13 10.75
CA SER A 933 16.44 15.78 9.98
C SER A 933 16.22 14.39 9.45
N ASP A 934 16.23 14.28 8.13
CA ASP A 934 16.09 13.05 7.38
C ASP A 934 17.46 12.75 6.71
N ASP A 935 18.56 12.96 7.45
CA ASP A 935 19.92 12.83 6.89
C ASP A 935 20.30 11.34 6.80
N ASP A 936 20.11 10.73 5.62
CA ASP A 936 20.21 9.28 5.48
C ASP A 936 21.61 8.77 5.13
N TYR A 937 21.89 7.52 5.53
CA TYR A 937 23.06 6.76 5.10
C TYR A 937 22.62 5.55 4.26
N ILE A 938 22.90 5.60 2.96
CA ILE A 938 22.39 4.63 1.99
C ILE A 938 23.53 3.94 1.24
N CYS A 939 23.49 2.61 1.20
CA CYS A 939 24.26 1.77 0.28
C CYS A 939 23.35 1.08 -0.73
N GLY A 940 23.69 1.15 -2.02
CA GLY A 940 23.08 0.33 -3.08
C GLY A 940 23.49 -1.12 -2.88
N GLY A 941 24.74 -1.45 -3.22
CA GLY A 941 25.30 -2.78 -3.02
C GLY A 941 25.89 -3.34 -4.31
N ASP A 942 25.84 -4.65 -4.49
CA ASP A 942 26.23 -5.33 -5.72
C ASP A 942 25.03 -5.39 -6.68
N GLY A 943 24.92 -4.47 -7.65
CA GLY A 943 23.65 -4.34 -8.36
C GLY A 943 23.66 -3.53 -9.64
N ASN A 944 22.57 -2.85 -9.91
CA ASN A 944 22.47 -1.67 -10.77
C ASN A 944 21.34 -0.87 -10.16
N ASP A 945 21.67 -0.14 -9.11
CA ASP A 945 20.68 0.25 -8.13
C ASP A 945 20.04 1.58 -8.49
N LEU A 946 18.80 1.75 -8.02
CA LEU A 946 18.06 2.99 -8.14
C LEU A 946 17.85 3.57 -6.74
N VAL A 947 18.63 4.61 -6.42
CA VAL A 947 18.63 5.21 -5.08
C VAL A 947 18.14 6.65 -5.12
N PHE A 948 17.20 6.97 -4.24
CA PHE A 948 16.70 8.32 -3.99
C PHE A 948 16.95 8.70 -2.53
N GLY A 949 17.79 9.69 -2.25
CA GLY A 949 17.97 10.24 -0.89
C GLY A 949 16.71 10.96 -0.39
N ASN A 950 16.07 11.73 -1.28
CA ASN A 950 14.85 12.49 -1.04
C ASN A 950 15.07 13.82 -0.29
N GLN A 951 14.94 13.88 1.02
CA GLN A 951 15.12 15.12 1.79
C GLN A 951 16.17 14.83 2.84
N GLY A 952 17.05 15.79 3.15
CA GLY A 952 18.09 15.56 4.14
C GLY A 952 19.46 15.97 3.61
N ALA A 953 20.51 15.81 4.38
CA ALA A 953 21.87 15.86 3.86
C ALA A 953 22.42 14.44 3.77
N ASP A 954 22.18 13.80 2.63
CA ASP A 954 22.29 12.35 2.51
C ASP A 954 23.71 11.91 2.16
N TRP A 955 24.06 10.71 2.61
CA TRP A 955 25.27 10.00 2.20
C TRP A 955 24.90 8.74 1.43
N ILE A 956 25.08 8.77 0.11
CA ILE A 956 24.68 7.70 -0.81
C ILE A 956 25.92 7.07 -1.45
N ASN A 957 26.00 5.74 -1.43
CA ASN A 957 27.05 4.97 -2.09
C ASN A 957 26.44 3.84 -2.95
N GLY A 958 26.59 3.89 -4.28
CA GLY A 958 26.08 2.86 -5.19
C GLY A 958 26.81 1.52 -5.08
N GLU A 959 28.11 1.57 -4.75
CA GLU A 959 29.00 0.41 -4.63
C GLU A 959 29.37 -0.26 -5.95
N THR A 960 28.83 -1.42 -6.34
CA THR A 960 29.22 -2.08 -7.59
C THR A 960 28.05 -2.22 -8.53
N GLY A 961 28.28 -2.00 -9.82
CA GLY A 961 27.19 -1.98 -10.81
C GLY A 961 26.98 -0.62 -11.43
N ASN A 962 26.05 -0.51 -12.38
CA ASN A 962 25.76 0.77 -13.05
C ASN A 962 24.58 1.45 -12.36
N ASP A 963 24.88 2.29 -11.39
CA ASP A 963 23.87 2.78 -10.47
C ASP A 963 23.27 4.11 -10.94
N THR A 964 22.06 4.40 -10.48
CA THR A 964 21.39 5.68 -10.69
C THR A 964 21.05 6.29 -9.33
N LEU A 965 21.74 7.37 -8.99
CA LEU A 965 21.69 8.01 -7.68
C LEU A 965 21.11 9.42 -7.78
N TYR A 966 20.03 9.67 -7.03
CA TYR A 966 19.39 10.97 -6.86
C TYR A 966 19.56 11.44 -5.42
N GLY A 967 20.23 12.58 -5.20
CA GLY A 967 20.42 13.17 -3.87
C GLY A 967 19.10 13.68 -3.31
N GLY A 968 18.47 14.61 -4.01
CA GLY A 968 17.16 15.14 -3.63
C GLY A 968 17.27 16.56 -3.12
N GLN A 969 16.69 16.88 -1.97
CA GLN A 969 16.80 18.19 -1.31
C GLN A 969 17.83 18.10 -0.20
N GLY A 970 18.93 18.85 -0.28
CA GLY A 970 19.99 18.63 0.68
C GLY A 970 21.30 19.35 0.43
N ASN A 971 22.35 18.90 1.09
CA ASN A 971 23.70 19.05 0.55
C ASN A 971 24.34 17.67 0.66
N ASP A 972 24.17 16.90 -0.38
CA ASP A 972 24.32 15.45 -0.34
C ASP A 972 25.74 15.04 -0.73
N THR A 973 26.12 13.83 -0.38
CA THR A 973 27.33 13.18 -0.87
C THR A 973 26.96 11.90 -1.59
N LEU A 974 27.14 11.89 -2.92
CA LEU A 974 26.86 10.75 -3.77
C LEU A 974 28.17 10.14 -4.28
N ILE A 975 28.30 8.84 -4.12
CA ILE A 975 29.43 8.03 -4.58
C ILE A 975 28.86 6.96 -5.51
N GLY A 976 29.21 6.98 -6.80
CA GLY A 976 28.79 5.97 -7.78
C GLY A 976 29.38 4.62 -7.43
N GLY A 977 30.70 4.48 -7.60
CA GLY A 977 31.42 3.27 -7.20
C GLY A 977 32.08 2.61 -8.39
N ASP A 978 31.94 1.29 -8.53
CA ASP A 978 32.47 0.50 -9.65
C ASP A 978 31.37 0.29 -10.72
N GLY A 979 31.35 1.10 -11.77
CA GLY A 979 30.42 0.92 -12.88
C GLY A 979 30.30 2.12 -13.79
N ASN A 980 29.21 2.25 -14.55
CA ASN A 980 28.96 3.44 -15.33
C ASN A 980 27.74 4.14 -14.77
N ASP A 981 27.98 5.04 -13.83
CA ASP A 981 26.92 5.50 -12.93
C ASP A 981 26.28 6.80 -13.43
N LEU A 982 25.05 7.05 -13.03
CA LEU A 982 24.33 8.30 -13.26
C LEU A 982 24.04 8.97 -11.92
N LEU A 983 24.70 10.11 -11.67
CA LEU A 983 24.58 10.87 -10.43
C LEU A 983 23.88 12.21 -10.69
N THR A 984 22.88 12.53 -9.88
CA THR A 984 22.26 13.86 -9.79
C THR A 984 22.13 14.28 -8.33
N GLY A 985 22.72 15.43 -7.98
CA GLY A 985 22.56 16.00 -6.63
C GLY A 985 21.17 16.59 -6.40
N ASP A 986 20.49 17.01 -7.47
CA ASP A 986 19.23 17.75 -7.40
C ASP A 986 19.33 19.07 -6.62
N LEU A 987 18.44 19.36 -5.67
CA LEU A 987 18.40 20.63 -4.96
C LEU A 987 19.43 20.66 -3.83
N GLY A 988 20.56 21.33 -4.01
CA GLY A 988 21.60 21.32 -2.98
C GLY A 988 22.92 21.94 -3.36
N ASN A 989 23.94 21.79 -2.52
CA ASN A 989 25.32 21.97 -3.00
C ASN A 989 26.05 20.68 -2.71
N ASP A 990 26.01 19.78 -3.69
CA ASP A 990 26.29 18.38 -3.44
C ASP A 990 27.75 18.04 -3.76
N ILE A 991 28.22 16.92 -3.22
CA ILE A 991 29.51 16.34 -3.52
C ILE A 991 29.25 15.08 -4.33
N LEU A 992 29.71 15.06 -5.58
CA LEU A 992 29.54 13.92 -6.48
C LEU A 992 30.91 13.26 -6.74
N ILE A 993 30.95 11.94 -6.62
CA ILE A 993 32.13 11.10 -6.83
C ILE A 993 31.71 9.97 -7.76
N GLY A 994 32.23 9.91 -9.00
CA GLY A 994 31.83 8.88 -9.97
C GLY A 994 32.42 7.52 -9.63
N GLY A 995 33.72 7.48 -9.32
CA GLY A 995 34.44 6.24 -9.07
C GLY A 995 35.09 5.65 -10.32
N ASN A 996 34.94 4.32 -10.48
CA ASN A 996 35.54 3.54 -11.55
C ASN A 996 34.52 3.24 -12.66
N GLY A 997 34.60 3.97 -13.76
CA GLY A 997 34.05 3.56 -15.04
C GLY A 997 33.71 4.79 -15.85
N SER A 998 32.63 4.79 -16.63
CA SER A 998 32.27 5.90 -17.51
C SER A 998 31.04 6.62 -16.97
N ASP A 999 31.26 7.52 -16.03
CA ASP A 999 30.19 8.07 -15.20
C ASP A 999 29.52 9.29 -15.83
N ARG A 1000 28.32 9.58 -15.37
CA ARG A 1000 27.46 10.65 -15.86
C ARG A 1000 26.98 11.51 -14.71
N PHE A 1001 27.29 12.80 -14.77
CA PHE A 1001 26.85 13.78 -13.77
C PHE A 1001 25.83 14.72 -14.39
N LEU A 1002 24.59 14.72 -13.88
CA LEU A 1002 23.53 15.59 -14.37
C LEU A 1002 23.73 17.03 -13.91
N LEU A 1003 23.55 17.98 -14.82
CA LEU A 1003 23.57 19.41 -14.56
C LEU A 1003 22.25 20.04 -14.99
N ALA A 1004 21.46 20.54 -14.03
CA ALA A 1004 20.25 21.32 -14.29
C ALA A 1004 20.31 22.75 -13.77
N VAL A 1005 19.34 23.57 -14.17
CA VAL A 1005 19.25 24.98 -13.75
C VAL A 1005 18.46 25.11 -12.46
N GLY A 1006 18.94 25.90 -11.51
CA GLY A 1006 18.25 26.16 -10.24
C GLY A 1006 18.33 25.02 -9.22
N GLN A 1007 19.13 23.99 -9.50
CA GLN A 1007 19.37 22.84 -8.64
C GLN A 1007 20.43 23.14 -7.57
N GLY A 1008 21.48 23.88 -7.93
CA GLY A 1008 22.43 24.38 -6.97
C GLY A 1008 23.84 24.38 -7.51
N SER A 1009 24.85 24.19 -6.66
CA SER A 1009 26.26 24.31 -7.04
C SER A 1009 27.09 23.13 -6.59
N ASP A 1010 27.11 22.10 -7.44
CA ASP A 1010 27.69 20.82 -7.09
C ASP A 1010 29.21 20.79 -7.27
N VAL A 1011 29.87 19.87 -6.57
CA VAL A 1011 31.31 19.65 -6.64
C VAL A 1011 31.58 18.21 -7.07
N ILE A 1012 32.07 18.05 -8.30
CA ILE A 1012 32.50 16.74 -8.81
C ILE A 1012 33.99 16.58 -8.51
N THR A 1013 34.36 15.54 -7.75
CA THR A 1013 35.69 15.45 -7.14
C THR A 1013 36.73 14.67 -7.94
N ASP A 1014 36.29 13.78 -8.83
CA ASP A 1014 37.14 12.79 -9.50
C ASP A 1014 36.93 12.68 -11.02
N PHE A 1015 36.16 13.59 -11.63
CA PHE A 1015 35.87 13.64 -13.07
C PHE A 1015 37.08 13.32 -13.96
N GLN A 1016 36.96 12.28 -14.78
CA GLN A 1016 37.98 11.77 -15.69
C GLN A 1016 37.70 12.19 -17.15
N ASP A 1017 38.47 13.17 -17.62
CA ASP A 1017 38.42 13.66 -19.02
C ASP A 1017 38.54 12.54 -20.06
N GLY A 1018 37.55 12.46 -20.97
CA GLY A 1018 37.47 11.45 -22.02
C GLY A 1018 36.98 10.07 -21.57
N VAL A 1019 36.58 9.93 -20.31
CA VAL A 1019 35.92 8.75 -19.75
C VAL A 1019 34.52 9.15 -19.26
N ASP A 1020 34.43 10.18 -18.42
CA ASP A 1020 33.18 10.64 -17.82
C ASP A 1020 32.48 11.69 -18.67
N PHE A 1021 31.18 11.90 -18.41
CA PHE A 1021 30.34 12.84 -19.13
C PHE A 1021 29.51 13.72 -18.19
N LEU A 1022 29.27 14.95 -18.64
CA LEU A 1022 28.34 15.89 -18.03
C LEU A 1022 27.02 15.84 -18.82
N VAL A 1023 25.92 15.49 -18.15
CA VAL A 1023 24.60 15.38 -18.78
C VAL A 1023 23.88 16.72 -18.63
N LEU A 1024 23.37 17.26 -19.72
CA LEU A 1024 22.58 18.49 -19.73
C LEU A 1024 21.08 18.18 -19.78
N SER A 1025 20.31 18.68 -18.82
CA SER A 1025 18.84 18.63 -18.77
C SER A 1025 18.19 19.97 -19.14
N ASP A 1026 16.86 20.08 -19.07
CA ASP A 1026 16.09 21.33 -19.24
C ASP A 1026 16.39 22.15 -20.52
N ASP A 1027 16.54 21.46 -21.65
CA ASP A 1027 16.93 22.06 -22.94
C ASP A 1027 18.26 22.82 -22.90
N LEU A 1028 19.11 22.59 -21.90
CA LEU A 1028 20.40 23.22 -21.75
C LEU A 1028 21.36 22.72 -22.84
N THR A 1029 22.04 23.66 -23.48
CA THR A 1029 23.02 23.37 -24.55
C THR A 1029 24.41 23.85 -24.15
N PHE A 1030 25.44 23.21 -24.70
CA PHE A 1030 26.84 23.60 -24.47
C PHE A 1030 27.09 25.09 -24.75
N GLN A 1031 26.41 25.68 -25.74
CA GLN A 1031 26.59 27.10 -26.10
C GLN A 1031 26.06 28.08 -25.03
N GLN A 1032 25.23 27.61 -24.10
CA GLN A 1032 24.73 28.40 -22.98
C GLN A 1032 25.68 28.38 -21.78
N LEU A 1033 26.76 27.61 -21.82
CA LEU A 1033 27.71 27.43 -20.73
C LEU A 1033 28.96 28.31 -20.88
N SER A 1034 29.49 28.73 -19.73
CA SER A 1034 30.75 29.44 -19.55
C SER A 1034 31.66 28.59 -18.68
N ILE A 1035 32.70 28.02 -19.27
CA ILE A 1035 33.67 27.15 -18.60
C ILE A 1035 34.91 27.98 -18.25
N VAL A 1036 35.18 28.15 -16.95
CA VAL A 1036 36.18 29.09 -16.45
C VAL A 1036 37.12 28.44 -15.44
N GLN A 1037 38.42 28.62 -15.62
CA GLN A 1037 39.42 28.19 -14.63
C GLN A 1037 39.34 29.06 -13.37
N SER A 1038 39.29 28.42 -12.20
CA SER A 1038 39.44 29.05 -10.88
C SER A 1038 40.44 28.25 -10.05
N GLU A 1039 41.64 28.81 -9.83
CA GLU A 1039 42.76 28.09 -9.20
C GLU A 1039 43.05 26.75 -9.89
N SER A 1040 42.97 25.62 -9.17
CA SER A 1040 43.12 24.26 -9.73
C SER A 1040 41.83 23.67 -10.31
N ASN A 1041 40.69 24.36 -10.17
CA ASN A 1041 39.37 23.81 -10.47
C ASN A 1041 38.76 24.44 -11.72
N THR A 1042 37.79 23.76 -12.31
CA THR A 1042 36.98 24.28 -13.42
C THR A 1042 35.58 24.60 -12.93
N LEU A 1043 35.10 25.81 -13.22
CA LEU A 1043 33.75 26.26 -12.90
C LEU A 1043 32.90 26.23 -14.17
N ILE A 1044 31.73 25.60 -14.11
CA ILE A 1044 30.75 25.55 -15.20
C ILE A 1044 29.58 26.46 -14.83
N ARG A 1045 29.37 27.51 -15.62
CA ARG A 1045 28.37 28.55 -15.32
C ARG A 1045 27.40 28.78 -16.46
N LEU A 1046 26.19 29.24 -16.16
CA LEU A 1046 25.29 29.77 -17.18
C LEU A 1046 25.75 31.13 -17.68
N THR A 1047 25.75 31.31 -19.00
CA THR A 1047 26.09 32.61 -19.63
C THR A 1047 25.02 33.68 -19.44
N SER A 1048 23.77 33.29 -19.18
CA SER A 1048 22.61 34.19 -19.05
C SER A 1048 22.62 34.98 -17.75
N ASN A 1049 22.95 34.33 -16.62
CA ASN A 1049 22.83 34.88 -15.27
C ASN A 1049 24.09 34.64 -14.39
N ASN A 1050 25.12 33.95 -14.89
CA ASN A 1050 26.35 33.59 -14.16
C ASN A 1050 26.16 32.64 -12.96
N GLU A 1051 25.03 31.95 -12.91
CA GLU A 1051 24.78 30.83 -11.99
C GLU A 1051 25.86 29.76 -12.14
N LEU A 1052 26.32 29.20 -11.02
CA LEU A 1052 27.30 28.11 -10.98
C LEU A 1052 26.53 26.81 -10.94
N LEU A 1053 26.70 25.96 -11.96
CA LEU A 1053 26.05 24.65 -12.03
C LEU A 1053 26.93 23.58 -11.37
N ALA A 1054 28.21 23.56 -11.69
CA ALA A 1054 29.15 22.61 -11.09
C ALA A 1054 30.59 23.14 -11.02
N THR A 1055 31.34 22.58 -10.08
CA THR A 1055 32.78 22.73 -9.92
C THR A 1055 33.46 21.38 -10.12
N LEU A 1056 34.31 21.27 -11.14
CA LEU A 1056 35.18 20.10 -11.32
C LEU A 1056 36.48 20.33 -10.55
N ASN A 1057 36.71 19.53 -9.51
CA ASN A 1057 37.87 19.67 -8.64
C ASN A 1057 39.14 19.16 -9.32
N GLY A 1058 40.22 19.95 -9.32
CA GLY A 1058 41.52 19.53 -9.87
C GLY A 1058 41.58 19.39 -11.40
N ILE A 1059 40.49 19.62 -12.13
CA ILE A 1059 40.44 19.55 -13.59
C ILE A 1059 40.70 20.93 -14.20
N SER A 1060 41.51 20.98 -15.27
CA SER A 1060 41.80 22.23 -15.96
C SER A 1060 40.78 22.54 -17.06
N ALA A 1061 40.31 23.79 -17.09
CA ALA A 1061 39.20 24.23 -17.95
C ALA A 1061 39.47 24.09 -19.45
N ASN A 1062 40.73 23.93 -19.86
CA ASN A 1062 41.10 23.72 -21.26
C ASN A 1062 41.00 22.25 -21.72
N LEU A 1063 40.71 21.33 -20.80
CA LEU A 1063 40.45 19.92 -21.12
C LEU A 1063 38.98 19.70 -21.45
N ILE A 1064 38.09 20.42 -20.78
CA ILE A 1064 36.63 20.33 -20.99
C ILE A 1064 36.23 20.95 -22.34
N THR A 1065 35.60 20.16 -23.18
CA THR A 1065 35.12 20.48 -24.54
C THR A 1065 33.66 20.08 -24.71
N GLU A 1066 33.07 20.38 -25.87
CA GLU A 1066 31.69 19.98 -26.22
C GLU A 1066 31.51 18.45 -26.27
N GLN A 1067 32.59 17.66 -26.36
CA GLN A 1067 32.50 16.19 -26.40
C GLN A 1067 32.24 15.56 -25.03
N ASP A 1068 32.53 16.29 -23.96
CA ASP A 1068 32.35 15.84 -22.58
C ASP A 1068 30.90 16.09 -22.11
N PHE A 1069 30.05 16.67 -22.98
CA PHE A 1069 28.64 16.92 -22.71
C PHE A 1069 27.75 16.02 -23.54
N VAL A 1070 26.75 15.44 -22.89
CA VAL A 1070 25.70 14.63 -23.53
C VAL A 1070 24.32 15.16 -23.15
N LEU A 1071 23.33 14.91 -24.01
CA LEU A 1071 21.93 15.20 -23.70
C LEU A 1071 21.31 13.97 -23.05
N LEU A 1072 20.42 14.18 -22.09
CA LEU A 1072 19.55 13.11 -21.57
C LEU A 1072 18.75 12.52 -22.74
N ALA A 1073 18.87 11.21 -22.98
CA ALA A 1073 18.31 10.51 -24.15
C ALA A 1073 17.08 9.68 -23.79
#